data_AF-D8M6K2-F1
#
_entry.id   AF-D8M6K2-F1
#
_cell.length_a   1.000
_cell.length_b   1.000
_cell.length_c   1.000
_cell.angle_alpha   90.00
_cell.angle_beta   90.00
_cell.angle_gamma   90.00
#
_symmetry.space_group_name_H-M   'P 1'
#
loop_
_entity.id
_entity.type
_entity.pdbx_description
1 polymer ?
#
loop_
_entity_poly.entity_id
_entity_poly.type
_entity_poly.pdbx_seq_one_letter_code
_entity_poly.pdbx_strand_id
1 'polypeptide(L)'
;MERLLRDGGERIKELSHKIRGYVHVNTEQFALCLYGFPSDCENDEVRKAIRALLETLKDVSKTQELPSSFHVSFLIGDQGVTVRELQQRFHCKVNFSAREEKPFIELCGCQSDIDAASERVEMMLAEYAKTHETIDLPELALPLFLNNGGKKVQQIQKQFNVSIHIDKFNLKMIVCGDSAKLRDARNAALDLISRITILKLPSRFELRSAFFGSKGSHIDKIRKKYHVSVRVMTSDEKDEIELEGFDDNVTNAAAYVQSWLSDHWVESLTEDKELMGRVVIGMKGAAIRETEKKFAVKTKQSVGIQTRLSIFGPKENVLDAKLWIESQLEDFRRTHFWCHFSPDHFYYAYELSRPSLAALQSQYKDLKVTFHAASGSLRCEGAEADIAEIREKFLAFKKSTGNFHAYPCSIPMEHIGLVFGKEGKTRAYLQSKYNCRILPRRESGRLIIWGEQQAAEQASNEIHSIIKTNQIVTHVLHITLKQFHQLLVDRCRSLRSIHIITNAVLKLTQQAGGDGDLSISGTQKNVDAAKALVEAVFRGTPTYSYKYDTNAVNTLFATSSFPMKLVVLANQCNISHDSCGAVLIRGELGNIHRAHAQLYEELMSLFPALFLRIPISPGVCHYFSMTGKKIASDDPYVLIHVEPSEGYVYCMKRPEPFNPMDVSLLPIL
;
A
#
# COMPACT_ATOMS: atom_id res chain seq x y z
N MET A 1 27.47 -73.76 -45.86
CA MET A 1 28.63 -74.66 -45.76
C MET A 1 28.46 -75.69 -44.63
N GLU A 2 28.26 -75.29 -43.37
CA GLU A 2 27.99 -76.25 -42.27
C GLU A 2 26.78 -77.17 -42.53
N ARG A 3 25.72 -76.65 -43.16
CA ARG A 3 24.53 -77.44 -43.53
C ARG A 3 24.76 -78.47 -44.65
N LEU A 4 25.76 -78.26 -45.50
CA LEU A 4 26.17 -79.23 -46.54
C LEU A 4 26.96 -80.40 -45.92
N LEU A 5 27.62 -80.15 -44.80
CA LEU A 5 28.47 -81.10 -44.07
C LEU A 5 27.72 -81.81 -42.92
N ARG A 6 26.41 -81.56 -42.74
CA ARG A 6 25.54 -82.29 -41.80
C ARG A 6 25.51 -83.78 -42.13
N ASP A 7 25.20 -84.60 -41.12
CA ASP A 7 25.14 -86.07 -41.20
C ASP A 7 26.40 -86.69 -41.82
N GLY A 8 27.58 -86.20 -41.43
CA GLY A 8 28.86 -86.72 -41.93
C GLY A 8 29.10 -86.50 -43.43
N GLY A 9 28.42 -85.50 -44.03
CA GLY A 9 28.53 -85.16 -45.44
C GLY A 9 27.80 -86.13 -46.38
N GLU A 10 26.81 -86.88 -45.91
CA GLU A 10 26.02 -87.83 -46.73
C GLU A 10 25.46 -87.18 -48.00
N ARG A 11 24.94 -85.94 -47.90
CA ARG A 11 24.44 -85.20 -49.07
C ARG A 11 25.52 -84.92 -50.11
N ILE A 12 26.74 -84.61 -49.68
CA ILE A 12 27.91 -84.41 -50.56
C ILE A 12 28.36 -85.75 -51.15
N LYS A 13 28.29 -86.84 -50.38
CA LYS A 13 28.59 -88.20 -50.86
C LYS A 13 27.58 -88.67 -51.91
N GLU A 14 26.28 -88.45 -51.70
CA GLU A 14 25.24 -88.75 -52.69
C GLU A 14 25.42 -87.96 -53.99
N LEU A 15 25.80 -86.69 -53.90
CA LEU A 15 26.15 -85.86 -55.07
C LEU A 15 27.44 -86.36 -55.75
N SER A 16 28.45 -86.76 -54.98
CA SER A 16 29.70 -87.33 -55.48
C SER A 16 29.54 -88.75 -56.04
N HIS A 17 28.44 -89.45 -55.74
CA HIS A 17 28.10 -90.74 -56.37
C HIS A 17 27.37 -90.56 -57.70
N LYS A 18 26.56 -89.50 -57.84
CA LYS A 18 25.85 -89.18 -59.09
C LYS A 18 26.77 -88.58 -60.16
N ILE A 19 27.79 -87.88 -59.73
CA ILE A 19 28.86 -87.35 -60.58
C ILE A 19 29.99 -88.39 -60.52
N ARG A 20 30.59 -88.82 -61.64
CA ARG A 20 31.82 -89.65 -61.58
C ARG A 20 33.03 -88.80 -61.16
N GLY A 21 32.93 -88.16 -60.00
CA GLY A 21 33.83 -87.13 -59.53
C GLY A 21 33.70 -86.89 -58.03
N TYR A 22 34.54 -85.99 -57.51
CA TYR A 22 34.63 -85.65 -56.10
C TYR A 22 34.14 -84.23 -55.88
N VAL A 23 33.11 -84.07 -55.05
CA VAL A 23 32.62 -82.75 -54.63
C VAL A 23 33.30 -82.37 -53.33
N HIS A 24 34.10 -81.31 -53.36
CA HIS A 24 34.75 -80.76 -52.19
C HIS A 24 34.12 -79.43 -51.80
N VAL A 25 33.82 -79.28 -50.52
CA VAL A 25 33.32 -78.03 -49.95
C VAL A 25 34.53 -77.26 -49.41
N ASN A 26 34.98 -76.25 -50.16
CA ASN A 26 36.06 -75.39 -49.71
C ASN A 26 35.48 -74.35 -48.73
N THR A 27 35.71 -74.57 -47.44
CA THR A 27 35.22 -73.72 -46.36
C THR A 27 35.91 -72.35 -46.30
N GLU A 28 37.14 -72.22 -46.80
CA GLU A 28 37.90 -70.95 -46.79
C GLU A 28 37.44 -70.01 -47.90
N GLN A 29 37.10 -70.55 -49.07
CA GLN A 29 36.67 -69.77 -50.24
C GLN A 29 35.16 -69.67 -50.39
N PHE A 30 34.39 -70.23 -49.45
CA PHE A 30 32.92 -70.34 -49.53
C PHE A 30 32.43 -70.91 -50.87
N ALA A 31 33.19 -71.86 -51.44
CA ALA A 31 32.97 -72.41 -52.76
C ALA A 31 32.77 -73.93 -52.73
N LEU A 32 31.85 -74.42 -53.56
CA LEU A 32 31.67 -75.84 -53.80
C LEU A 32 32.47 -76.23 -55.05
N CYS A 33 33.60 -76.90 -54.85
CA CYS A 33 34.52 -77.28 -55.90
C CYS A 33 34.19 -78.69 -56.41
N LEU A 34 33.97 -78.80 -57.71
CA LEU A 34 33.69 -80.07 -58.39
C LEU A 34 34.98 -80.54 -59.06
N TYR A 35 35.48 -81.72 -58.70
CA TYR A 35 36.65 -82.34 -59.31
C TYR A 35 36.21 -83.57 -60.10
N GLY A 36 36.53 -83.63 -61.39
CA GLY A 36 36.11 -84.71 -62.28
C GLY A 36 36.56 -84.50 -63.71
N PHE A 37 36.14 -85.37 -64.62
CA PHE A 37 36.42 -85.20 -66.05
C PHE A 37 35.69 -83.95 -66.60
N PRO A 38 36.29 -83.20 -67.55
CA PRO A 38 35.71 -81.98 -68.10
C PRO A 38 34.28 -82.17 -68.65
N SER A 39 34.02 -83.32 -69.28
CA SER A 39 32.71 -83.70 -69.82
C SER A 39 31.62 -83.88 -68.76
N ASP A 40 31.99 -84.28 -67.54
CA ASP A 40 31.05 -84.53 -66.44
C ASP A 40 30.80 -83.25 -65.61
N CYS A 41 31.80 -82.38 -65.48
CA CYS A 41 31.69 -81.08 -64.80
C CYS A 41 30.88 -80.04 -65.63
N GLU A 42 30.85 -80.20 -66.95
CA GLU A 42 30.06 -79.36 -67.87
C GLU A 42 28.64 -79.88 -68.11
N ASN A 43 28.29 -81.06 -67.60
CA ASN A 43 26.97 -81.66 -67.78
C ASN A 43 25.86 -80.82 -67.10
N ASP A 44 24.85 -80.42 -67.88
CA ASP A 44 23.72 -79.62 -67.42
C ASP A 44 22.85 -80.31 -66.37
N GLU A 45 22.78 -81.66 -66.36
CA GLU A 45 22.04 -82.42 -65.35
C GLU A 45 22.69 -82.31 -63.96
N VAL A 46 24.02 -82.35 -63.91
CA VAL A 46 24.81 -82.19 -62.69
C VAL A 46 24.66 -80.77 -62.14
N ARG A 47 24.77 -79.77 -63.02
CA ARG A 47 24.55 -78.36 -62.65
C ARG A 47 23.13 -78.12 -62.16
N LYS A 48 22.12 -78.76 -62.76
CA LYS A 48 20.72 -78.68 -62.33
C LYS A 48 20.49 -79.36 -60.98
N ALA A 49 21.12 -80.52 -60.72
CA ALA A 49 21.04 -81.21 -59.43
C ALA A 49 21.72 -80.42 -58.31
N ILE A 50 22.88 -79.80 -58.58
CA ILE A 50 23.57 -78.93 -57.61
C ILE A 50 22.75 -77.66 -57.35
N ARG A 51 22.19 -77.01 -58.38
CA ARG A 51 21.28 -75.87 -58.20
C ARG A 51 20.04 -76.25 -57.41
N ALA A 52 19.43 -77.40 -57.69
CA ALA A 52 18.28 -77.89 -56.93
C ALA A 52 18.64 -78.12 -55.45
N LEU A 53 19.78 -78.72 -55.16
CA LEU A 53 20.27 -78.87 -53.77
C LEU A 53 20.54 -77.52 -53.12
N LEU A 54 21.20 -76.59 -53.80
CA LEU A 54 21.47 -75.24 -53.28
C LEU A 54 20.17 -74.47 -53.03
N GLU A 55 19.15 -74.63 -53.88
CA GLU A 55 17.81 -74.07 -53.66
C GLU A 55 17.13 -74.71 -52.43
N THR A 56 17.26 -76.01 -52.20
CA THR A 56 16.73 -76.64 -50.97
C THR A 56 17.46 -76.22 -49.68
N LEU A 57 18.67 -75.70 -49.80
CA LEU A 57 19.51 -75.25 -48.68
C LEU A 57 19.46 -73.73 -48.46
N LYS A 58 18.76 -73.01 -49.33
CA LYS A 58 18.56 -71.57 -49.23
C LYS A 58 17.77 -71.25 -47.96
N ASP A 59 18.19 -70.18 -47.29
CA ASP A 59 17.46 -69.68 -46.13
C ASP A 59 16.11 -69.13 -46.57
N VAL A 60 15.05 -69.72 -46.02
CA VAL A 60 13.71 -69.16 -46.03
C VAL A 60 13.49 -68.48 -44.69
N SER A 61 12.72 -67.40 -44.66
CA SER A 61 12.22 -66.80 -43.42
C SER A 61 10.71 -66.95 -43.37
N LYS A 62 10.20 -67.40 -42.22
CA LYS A 62 8.77 -67.47 -41.94
C LYS A 62 8.47 -66.62 -40.71
N THR A 63 7.57 -65.67 -40.87
CA THR A 63 7.11 -64.82 -39.77
C THR A 63 5.73 -65.27 -39.33
N GLN A 64 5.57 -65.49 -38.01
CA GLN A 64 4.30 -65.84 -37.39
C GLN A 64 3.93 -64.77 -36.36
N GLU A 65 2.70 -64.25 -36.46
CA GLU A 65 2.18 -63.29 -35.49
C GLU A 65 1.87 -63.99 -34.16
N LEU A 66 2.19 -63.32 -33.06
CA LEU A 66 1.95 -63.80 -31.71
C LEU A 66 0.80 -63.02 -31.07
N PRO A 67 -0.03 -63.62 -30.19
CA PRO A 67 -1.19 -62.93 -29.65
C PRO A 67 -0.85 -61.79 -28.68
N SER A 68 0.28 -61.86 -27.98
CA SER A 68 0.71 -60.81 -27.05
C SER A 68 2.22 -60.85 -26.76
N SER A 69 2.75 -59.76 -26.21
CA SER A 69 4.14 -59.66 -25.72
C SER A 69 4.49 -60.67 -24.62
N PHE A 70 3.49 -61.23 -23.93
CA PHE A 70 3.68 -62.30 -22.95
C PHE A 70 4.01 -63.63 -23.62
N HIS A 71 3.44 -63.91 -24.78
CA HIS A 71 3.79 -65.09 -25.57
C HIS A 71 5.24 -65.00 -26.08
N VAL A 72 5.70 -63.80 -26.45
CA VAL A 72 7.12 -63.55 -26.79
C VAL A 72 8.02 -63.89 -25.60
N SER A 73 7.68 -63.39 -24.41
CA SER A 73 8.48 -63.63 -23.19
C SER A 73 8.51 -65.11 -22.80
N PHE A 74 7.39 -65.81 -22.96
CA PHE A 74 7.29 -67.25 -22.72
C PHE A 74 8.13 -68.08 -23.70
N LEU A 75 8.09 -67.75 -25.00
CA LEU A 75 8.86 -68.44 -26.05
C LEU A 75 10.37 -68.17 -25.95
N ILE A 76 10.78 -66.98 -25.45
CA ILE A 76 12.18 -66.70 -25.13
C ILE A 76 12.64 -67.58 -23.95
N GLY A 77 11.79 -67.71 -22.92
CA GLY A 77 12.10 -68.43 -21.69
C GLY A 77 13.03 -67.66 -20.74
N ASP A 78 13.22 -68.18 -19.53
CA ASP A 78 14.12 -67.55 -18.56
C ASP A 78 15.55 -67.51 -19.09
N GLN A 79 16.18 -66.32 -19.07
CA GLN A 79 17.50 -66.03 -19.64
C GLN A 79 17.70 -66.46 -21.11
N GLY A 80 16.61 -66.64 -21.88
CA GLY A 80 16.69 -67.10 -23.26
C GLY A 80 17.04 -68.59 -23.41
N VAL A 81 16.84 -69.41 -22.38
CA VAL A 81 17.12 -70.85 -22.46
C VAL A 81 16.22 -71.53 -23.49
N THR A 82 14.92 -71.23 -23.48
CA THR A 82 13.93 -71.85 -24.36
C THR A 82 14.15 -71.49 -25.82
N VAL A 83 14.43 -70.23 -26.15
CA VAL A 83 14.78 -69.85 -27.53
C VAL A 83 16.10 -70.48 -27.98
N ARG A 84 17.12 -70.56 -27.11
CA ARG A 84 18.40 -71.21 -27.47
C ARG A 84 18.21 -72.70 -27.72
N GLU A 85 17.40 -73.38 -26.91
CA GLU A 85 17.05 -74.79 -27.14
C GLU A 85 16.32 -74.95 -28.48
N LEU A 86 15.38 -74.06 -28.79
CA LEU A 86 14.65 -74.07 -30.06
C LEU A 86 15.59 -73.83 -31.26
N GLN A 87 16.50 -72.85 -31.15
CA GLN A 87 17.52 -72.57 -32.16
C GLN A 87 18.52 -73.72 -32.34
N GLN A 88 18.93 -74.37 -31.25
CA GLN A 88 19.88 -75.49 -31.30
C GLN A 88 19.23 -76.75 -31.87
N ARG A 89 18.00 -77.07 -31.43
CA ARG A 89 17.29 -78.30 -31.79
C ARG A 89 16.79 -78.31 -33.22
N PHE A 90 16.32 -77.18 -33.72
CA PHE A 90 15.79 -77.05 -35.08
C PHE A 90 16.78 -76.32 -36.00
N HIS A 91 17.98 -75.99 -35.52
CA HIS A 91 19.05 -75.34 -36.29
C HIS A 91 18.59 -74.11 -37.10
N CYS A 92 17.61 -73.38 -36.57
CA CYS A 92 17.06 -72.18 -37.16
C CYS A 92 17.49 -70.95 -36.35
N LYS A 93 17.58 -69.79 -36.99
CA LYS A 93 17.73 -68.52 -36.31
C LYS A 93 16.34 -68.00 -35.96
N VAL A 94 16.14 -67.71 -34.67
CA VAL A 94 14.85 -67.21 -34.15
C VAL A 94 15.03 -65.75 -33.75
N ASN A 95 14.26 -64.86 -34.36
CA ASN A 95 14.17 -63.46 -33.98
C ASN A 95 12.77 -63.18 -33.42
N PHE A 96 12.69 -62.26 -32.46
CA PHE A 96 11.43 -61.77 -31.91
C PHE A 96 11.31 -60.27 -32.18
N SER A 97 10.07 -59.80 -32.31
CA SER A 97 9.72 -58.39 -32.42
C SER A 97 10.25 -57.56 -31.23
N ALA A 98 10.54 -56.29 -31.46
CA ALA A 98 10.82 -55.34 -30.39
C ALA A 98 9.58 -55.11 -29.49
N ARG A 99 9.78 -54.59 -28.27
CA ARG A 99 8.69 -54.35 -27.29
C ARG A 99 7.63 -53.35 -27.76
N GLU A 100 7.95 -52.52 -28.74
CA GLU A 100 7.09 -51.45 -29.26
C GLU A 100 6.36 -51.84 -30.56
N GLU A 101 6.69 -53.00 -31.11
CA GLU A 101 6.10 -53.52 -32.36
C GLU A 101 5.01 -54.57 -32.08
N LYS A 102 4.20 -54.87 -33.09
CA LYS A 102 3.25 -55.99 -33.00
C LYS A 102 4.02 -57.28 -32.74
N PRO A 103 3.61 -58.08 -31.74
CA PRO A 103 4.40 -59.24 -31.32
C PRO A 103 4.46 -60.29 -32.42
N PHE A 104 5.66 -60.64 -32.88
CA PHE A 104 5.89 -61.69 -33.87
C PHE A 104 7.15 -62.51 -33.57
N ILE A 105 7.18 -63.72 -34.11
CA ILE A 105 8.37 -64.59 -34.16
C ILE A 105 8.76 -64.81 -35.63
N GLU A 106 10.04 -64.60 -35.94
CA GLU A 106 10.62 -64.85 -37.26
C GLU A 106 11.60 -66.02 -37.15
N LEU A 107 11.34 -67.07 -37.93
CA LEU A 107 12.15 -68.28 -38.01
C LEU A 107 12.89 -68.28 -39.37
N CYS A 108 14.22 -68.25 -39.33
CA CYS A 108 15.07 -68.29 -40.53
C CYS A 108 15.90 -69.58 -40.58
N GLY A 109 15.79 -70.34 -41.66
CA GLY A 109 16.47 -71.63 -41.81
C GLY A 109 16.12 -72.36 -43.10
N CYS A 110 16.40 -73.66 -43.16
CA CYS A 110 15.91 -74.51 -44.25
C CYS A 110 14.40 -74.78 -44.09
N GLN A 111 13.68 -74.98 -45.21
CA GLN A 111 12.22 -75.15 -45.18
C GLN A 111 11.74 -76.25 -44.21
N SER A 112 12.39 -77.42 -44.21
CA SER A 112 12.07 -78.53 -43.31
C SER A 112 12.27 -78.19 -41.82
N ASP A 113 13.33 -77.44 -41.52
CA ASP A 113 13.72 -77.05 -40.18
C ASP A 113 12.76 -75.99 -39.62
N ILE A 114 12.30 -75.06 -40.49
CA ILE A 114 11.29 -74.04 -40.16
C ILE A 114 9.93 -74.67 -39.91
N ASP A 115 9.50 -75.62 -40.75
CA ASP A 115 8.19 -76.25 -40.58
C ASP A 115 8.11 -77.03 -39.26
N ALA A 116 9.17 -77.78 -38.92
CA ALA A 116 9.27 -78.47 -37.62
C ALA A 116 9.37 -77.50 -36.43
N ALA A 117 10.11 -76.38 -36.58
CA ALA A 117 10.18 -75.35 -35.56
C ALA A 117 8.83 -74.63 -35.36
N SER A 118 8.11 -74.35 -36.45
CA SER A 118 6.78 -73.72 -36.46
C SER A 118 5.77 -74.59 -35.73
N GLU A 119 5.73 -75.89 -36.03
CA GLU A 119 4.85 -76.84 -35.33
C GLU A 119 5.17 -76.91 -33.83
N ARG A 120 6.46 -76.87 -33.47
CA ARG A 120 6.87 -76.83 -32.06
C ARG A 120 6.43 -75.55 -31.35
N VAL A 121 6.54 -74.40 -32.01
CA VAL A 121 6.07 -73.11 -31.49
C VAL A 121 4.55 -73.14 -31.30
N GLU A 122 3.80 -73.68 -32.25
CA GLU A 122 2.35 -73.85 -32.12
C GLU A 122 1.97 -74.73 -30.93
N MET A 123 2.70 -75.84 -30.69
CA MET A 123 2.51 -76.66 -29.50
C MET A 123 2.79 -75.89 -28.20
N MET A 124 3.86 -75.07 -28.16
CA MET A 124 4.17 -74.22 -27.00
C MET A 124 3.08 -73.17 -26.75
N LEU A 125 2.51 -72.58 -27.81
CA LEU A 125 1.40 -71.63 -27.69
C LEU A 125 0.11 -72.30 -27.20
N ALA A 126 -0.16 -73.53 -27.64
CA ALA A 126 -1.30 -74.32 -27.14
C ALA A 126 -1.14 -74.72 -25.67
N GLU A 127 0.09 -75.01 -25.22
CA GLU A 127 0.43 -75.27 -23.82
C GLU A 127 0.26 -74.00 -22.96
N TYR A 128 0.70 -72.85 -23.48
CA TYR A 128 0.51 -71.56 -22.84
C TYR A 128 -0.98 -71.26 -22.61
N ALA A 129 -1.84 -71.48 -23.62
CA ALA A 129 -3.29 -71.25 -23.50
C ALA A 129 -3.99 -72.12 -22.45
N LYS A 130 -3.42 -73.28 -22.08
CA LYS A 130 -3.97 -74.16 -21.03
C LYS A 130 -3.55 -73.78 -19.62
N THR A 131 -2.41 -73.09 -19.51
CA THR A 131 -1.73 -72.79 -18.24
C THR A 131 -1.84 -71.32 -17.86
N HIS A 132 -2.17 -70.46 -18.82
CA HIS A 132 -2.26 -69.01 -18.67
C HIS A 132 -3.61 -68.49 -19.15
N GLU A 133 -4.29 -67.73 -18.29
CA GLU A 133 -5.49 -66.99 -18.64
C GLU A 133 -5.28 -65.50 -18.43
N THR A 134 -5.78 -64.70 -19.37
CA THR A 134 -5.69 -63.23 -19.30
C THR A 134 -7.06 -62.63 -18.99
N ILE A 135 -7.07 -61.67 -18.07
CA ILE A 135 -8.25 -60.90 -17.65
C ILE A 135 -7.95 -59.42 -17.91
N ASP A 136 -8.87 -58.73 -18.60
CA ASP A 136 -8.77 -57.29 -18.77
C ASP A 136 -9.18 -56.59 -17.46
N LEU A 137 -8.32 -55.68 -17.00
CA LEU A 137 -8.53 -54.89 -15.80
C LEU A 137 -9.09 -53.51 -16.17
N PRO A 138 -10.09 -53.00 -15.45
CA PRO A 138 -10.42 -51.59 -15.55
C PRO A 138 -9.26 -50.74 -15.01
N GLU A 139 -9.09 -49.52 -15.52
CA GLU A 139 -8.02 -48.60 -15.11
C GLU A 139 -7.98 -48.39 -13.58
N LEU A 140 -9.15 -48.37 -12.95
CA LEU A 140 -9.34 -48.20 -11.51
C LEU A 140 -8.92 -49.42 -10.68
N ALA A 141 -8.80 -50.60 -11.28
CA ALA A 141 -8.41 -51.82 -10.60
C ALA A 141 -6.91 -51.88 -10.28
N LEU A 142 -6.06 -51.28 -11.11
CA LEU A 142 -4.60 -51.28 -10.89
C LEU A 142 -4.17 -50.75 -9.52
N PRO A 143 -4.55 -49.53 -9.10
CA PRO A 143 -4.17 -49.04 -7.78
C PRO A 143 -4.75 -49.91 -6.68
N LEU A 144 -5.97 -50.43 -6.82
CA LEU A 144 -6.61 -51.24 -5.77
C LEU A 144 -5.97 -52.61 -5.59
N PHE A 145 -5.53 -53.25 -6.68
CA PHE A 145 -4.84 -54.55 -6.63
C PHE A 145 -3.36 -54.44 -6.26
N LEU A 146 -2.71 -53.30 -6.51
CA LEU A 146 -1.29 -53.09 -6.18
C LEU A 146 -1.10 -52.48 -4.78
N ASN A 147 -2.07 -51.69 -4.30
CA ASN A 147 -2.02 -51.09 -2.97
C ASN A 147 -2.03 -52.15 -1.86
N ASN A 148 -1.53 -51.77 -0.67
CA ASN A 148 -1.38 -52.67 0.49
C ASN A 148 -0.52 -53.91 0.18
N GLY A 149 0.45 -53.78 -0.72
CA GLY A 149 1.37 -54.86 -1.12
C GLY A 149 0.71 -56.00 -1.89
N GLY A 150 -0.46 -55.76 -2.51
CA GLY A 150 -1.18 -56.77 -3.28
C GLY A 150 -1.73 -57.92 -2.44
N LYS A 151 -2.03 -57.71 -1.16
CA LYS A 151 -2.54 -58.77 -0.26
C LYS A 151 -3.72 -59.57 -0.82
N LYS A 152 -4.66 -58.92 -1.52
CA LYS A 152 -5.79 -59.63 -2.16
C LYS A 152 -5.32 -60.51 -3.32
N VAL A 153 -4.40 -60.01 -4.15
CA VAL A 153 -3.77 -60.80 -5.21
C VAL A 153 -2.99 -61.98 -4.62
N GLN A 154 -2.18 -61.73 -3.57
CA GLN A 154 -1.45 -62.77 -2.85
C GLN A 154 -2.38 -63.78 -2.17
N GLN A 155 -3.55 -63.36 -1.69
CA GLN A 155 -4.54 -64.25 -1.12
C GLN A 155 -5.09 -65.20 -2.18
N ILE A 156 -5.42 -64.71 -3.39
CA ILE A 156 -5.82 -65.56 -4.51
C ILE A 156 -4.68 -66.50 -4.92
N GLN A 157 -3.45 -65.97 -5.01
CA GLN A 157 -2.26 -66.78 -5.32
C GLN A 157 -2.06 -67.93 -4.33
N LYS A 158 -2.19 -67.66 -3.03
CA LYS A 158 -2.05 -68.67 -1.97
C LYS A 158 -3.23 -69.66 -1.93
N GLN A 159 -4.45 -69.15 -2.08
CA GLN A 159 -5.67 -69.96 -1.97
C GLN A 159 -5.80 -70.96 -3.11
N PHE A 160 -5.46 -70.56 -4.33
CA PHE A 160 -5.58 -71.40 -5.52
C PHE A 160 -4.24 -71.95 -6.02
N ASN A 161 -3.13 -71.66 -5.32
CA ASN A 161 -1.76 -72.03 -5.72
C ASN A 161 -1.45 -71.62 -7.18
N VAL A 162 -1.79 -70.38 -7.52
CA VAL A 162 -1.60 -69.79 -8.86
C VAL A 162 -0.62 -68.62 -8.79
N SER A 163 0.06 -68.32 -9.89
CA SER A 163 0.88 -67.12 -10.03
C SER A 163 0.09 -66.04 -10.77
N ILE A 164 0.02 -64.82 -10.24
CA ILE A 164 -0.68 -63.71 -10.87
C ILE A 164 0.33 -62.63 -11.23
N HIS A 165 0.37 -62.25 -12.49
CA HIS A 165 1.16 -61.15 -13.01
C HIS A 165 0.24 -60.04 -13.51
N ILE A 166 0.49 -58.80 -13.07
CA ILE A 166 -0.32 -57.64 -13.47
C ILE A 166 0.53 -56.74 -14.36
N ASP A 167 0.10 -56.60 -15.61
CA ASP A 167 0.64 -55.63 -16.54
C ASP A 167 0.01 -54.26 -16.32
N LYS A 168 0.83 -53.30 -15.90
CA LYS A 168 0.42 -51.93 -15.63
C LYS A 168 0.15 -51.13 -16.91
N PHE A 169 0.78 -51.50 -18.01
CA PHE A 169 0.71 -50.73 -19.26
C PHE A 169 -0.48 -51.16 -20.11
N ASN A 170 -0.70 -52.47 -20.22
CA ASN A 170 -1.79 -53.03 -21.03
C ASN A 170 -3.10 -53.21 -20.24
N LEU A 171 -3.12 -52.90 -18.94
CA LEU A 171 -4.25 -53.12 -18.04
C LEU A 171 -4.72 -54.59 -18.05
N LYS A 172 -3.77 -55.54 -17.98
CA LYS A 172 -4.08 -56.98 -18.02
C LYS A 172 -3.57 -57.71 -16.79
N MET A 173 -4.38 -58.61 -16.27
CA MET A 173 -4.00 -59.56 -15.23
C MET A 173 -3.86 -60.95 -15.87
N ILE A 174 -2.69 -61.55 -15.72
CA ILE A 174 -2.39 -62.89 -16.20
C ILE A 174 -2.34 -63.82 -15.00
N VAL A 175 -3.19 -64.84 -15.01
CA VAL A 175 -3.22 -65.88 -14.00
C VAL A 175 -2.58 -67.12 -14.61
N CYS A 176 -1.61 -67.70 -13.91
CA CYS A 176 -0.87 -68.89 -14.34
C CYS A 176 -1.05 -70.02 -13.32
N GLY A 177 -1.41 -71.23 -13.76
CA GLY A 177 -1.52 -72.38 -12.87
C GLY A 177 -2.12 -73.63 -13.52
N ASP A 178 -2.44 -74.62 -12.68
CA ASP A 178 -3.12 -75.86 -13.11
C ASP A 178 -4.51 -75.55 -13.68
N SER A 179 -4.90 -76.20 -14.78
CA SER A 179 -6.14 -75.91 -15.52
C SER A 179 -7.42 -75.93 -14.67
N ALA A 180 -7.51 -76.78 -13.65
CA ALA A 180 -8.67 -76.84 -12.75
C ALA A 180 -8.73 -75.64 -11.79
N LYS A 181 -7.59 -75.26 -11.20
CA LYS A 181 -7.50 -74.16 -10.22
C LYS A 181 -7.45 -72.79 -10.89
N LEU A 182 -7.02 -72.75 -12.14
CA LEU A 182 -6.93 -71.55 -12.97
C LEU A 182 -8.31 -70.92 -13.17
N ARG A 183 -9.31 -71.73 -13.52
CA ARG A 183 -10.69 -71.27 -13.70
C ARG A 183 -11.29 -70.68 -12.42
N ASP A 184 -11.06 -71.31 -11.29
CA ASP A 184 -11.56 -70.84 -9.99
C ASP A 184 -10.86 -69.55 -9.55
N ALA A 185 -9.54 -69.46 -9.76
CA ALA A 185 -8.77 -68.24 -9.51
C ALA A 185 -9.21 -67.08 -10.42
N ARG A 186 -9.52 -67.36 -11.70
CA ARG A 186 -10.04 -66.39 -12.66
C ARG A 186 -11.40 -65.86 -12.22
N ASN A 187 -12.32 -66.75 -11.83
CA ASN A 187 -13.64 -66.35 -11.34
C ASN A 187 -13.54 -65.52 -10.06
N ALA A 188 -12.65 -65.90 -9.13
CA ALA A 188 -12.38 -65.12 -7.92
C ALA A 188 -11.81 -63.72 -8.23
N ALA A 189 -10.94 -63.61 -9.24
CA ALA A 189 -10.42 -62.32 -9.68
C ALA A 189 -11.50 -61.45 -10.35
N LEU A 190 -12.37 -62.05 -11.18
CA LEU A 190 -13.50 -61.35 -11.80
C LEU A 190 -14.54 -60.88 -10.78
N ASP A 191 -14.83 -61.69 -9.76
CA ASP A 191 -15.70 -61.31 -8.64
C ASP A 191 -15.12 -60.13 -7.86
N LEU A 192 -13.80 -60.10 -7.64
CA LEU A 192 -13.16 -58.94 -7.02
C LEU A 192 -13.23 -57.69 -7.90
N ILE A 193 -13.15 -57.83 -9.22
CA ILE A 193 -13.26 -56.70 -10.15
C ILE A 193 -14.69 -56.14 -10.16
N SER A 194 -15.72 -57.00 -10.16
CA SER A 194 -17.12 -56.57 -10.18
C SER A 194 -17.52 -55.81 -8.91
N ARG A 195 -16.86 -56.09 -7.79
CA ARG A 195 -17.05 -55.42 -6.50
C ARG A 195 -16.38 -54.06 -6.39
N ILE A 196 -15.62 -53.63 -7.40
CA ILE A 196 -15.02 -52.29 -7.42
C ILE A 196 -16.13 -51.28 -7.73
N THR A 197 -16.34 -50.35 -6.80
CA THR A 197 -17.38 -49.32 -6.89
C THR A 197 -16.78 -47.94 -6.64
N ILE A 198 -17.48 -46.93 -7.15
CA ILE A 198 -17.19 -45.52 -6.91
C ILE A 198 -18.42 -44.91 -6.27
N LEU A 199 -18.21 -44.23 -5.14
CA LEU A 199 -19.25 -43.45 -4.51
C LEU A 199 -18.84 -41.98 -4.45
N LYS A 200 -19.71 -41.10 -4.94
CA LYS A 200 -19.52 -39.66 -4.87
C LYS A 200 -20.35 -39.11 -3.72
N LEU A 201 -19.69 -38.35 -2.85
CA LEU A 201 -20.33 -37.68 -1.72
C LEU A 201 -20.28 -36.17 -1.94
N PRO A 202 -21.40 -35.46 -1.72
CA PRO A 202 -21.39 -34.01 -1.78
C PRO A 202 -20.52 -33.47 -0.63
N SER A 203 -19.52 -32.67 -0.98
CA SER A 203 -18.69 -31.94 -0.02
C SER A 203 -19.08 -30.47 -0.02
N ARG A 204 -18.85 -29.80 1.11
CA ARG A 204 -18.92 -28.34 1.17
C ARG A 204 -17.52 -27.77 0.94
N PHE A 205 -17.41 -26.76 0.09
CA PHE A 205 -16.16 -26.06 -0.23
C PHE A 205 -15.40 -25.65 1.04
N GLU A 206 -16.14 -25.16 2.03
CA GLU A 206 -15.62 -24.60 3.28
C GLU A 206 -14.96 -25.68 4.15
N LEU A 207 -15.51 -26.91 4.14
CA LEU A 207 -15.01 -28.04 4.92
C LEU A 207 -13.80 -28.72 4.30
N ARG A 208 -13.52 -28.46 3.01
CA ARG A 208 -12.43 -29.09 2.26
C ARG A 208 -11.12 -29.03 3.03
N SER A 209 -10.68 -27.83 3.43
CA SER A 209 -9.38 -27.67 4.06
C SER A 209 -9.26 -28.39 5.41
N ALA A 210 -10.36 -28.50 6.15
CA ALA A 210 -10.43 -29.27 7.38
C ALA A 210 -10.44 -30.78 7.12
N PHE A 211 -11.18 -31.24 6.10
CA PHE A 211 -11.28 -32.64 5.69
C PHE A 211 -9.97 -33.21 5.15
N PHE A 212 -9.16 -32.41 4.44
CA PHE A 212 -7.82 -32.81 4.05
C PHE A 212 -6.91 -33.02 5.28
N GLY A 213 -7.04 -32.17 6.29
CA GLY A 213 -6.11 -32.08 7.42
C GLY A 213 -4.73 -31.53 7.01
N SER A 214 -3.85 -31.32 7.99
CA SER A 214 -2.48 -30.85 7.73
C SER A 214 -1.75 -31.80 6.77
N LYS A 215 -1.38 -31.30 5.58
CA LYS A 215 -0.69 -32.06 4.52
C LYS A 215 -1.41 -33.35 4.08
N GLY A 216 -2.74 -33.42 4.17
CA GLY A 216 -3.49 -34.61 3.74
C GLY A 216 -3.57 -35.74 4.77
N SER A 217 -3.12 -35.51 6.01
CA SER A 217 -3.06 -36.55 7.05
C SER A 217 -4.40 -37.24 7.35
N HIS A 218 -5.52 -36.51 7.24
CA HIS A 218 -6.84 -37.10 7.51
C HIS A 218 -7.26 -38.01 6.36
N ILE A 219 -7.04 -37.60 5.12
CA ILE A 219 -7.25 -38.45 3.94
C ILE A 219 -6.38 -39.71 4.02
N ASP A 220 -5.10 -39.59 4.40
CA ASP A 220 -4.23 -40.75 4.54
C ASP A 220 -4.69 -41.73 5.63
N LYS A 221 -5.28 -41.23 6.72
CA LYS A 221 -5.90 -42.08 7.74
C LYS A 221 -7.09 -42.86 7.18
N ILE A 222 -7.95 -42.19 6.41
CA ILE A 222 -9.11 -42.84 5.76
C ILE A 222 -8.63 -43.90 4.76
N ARG A 223 -7.67 -43.55 3.90
CA ARG A 223 -7.06 -44.47 2.92
C ARG A 223 -6.46 -45.71 3.58
N LYS A 224 -5.75 -45.53 4.70
CA LYS A 224 -5.12 -46.64 5.43
C LYS A 224 -6.13 -47.50 6.21
N LYS A 225 -7.11 -46.86 6.85
CA LYS A 225 -8.08 -47.55 7.73
C LYS A 225 -9.13 -48.32 6.95
N TYR A 226 -9.67 -47.73 5.89
CA TYR A 226 -10.75 -48.31 5.10
C TYR A 226 -10.26 -48.91 3.77
N HIS A 227 -8.98 -48.79 3.43
CA HIS A 227 -8.39 -49.33 2.20
C HIS A 227 -9.12 -48.86 0.93
N VAL A 228 -9.48 -47.58 0.91
CA VAL A 228 -10.12 -46.90 -0.23
C VAL A 228 -9.19 -45.86 -0.81
N SER A 229 -9.32 -45.59 -2.10
CA SER A 229 -8.83 -44.36 -2.71
C SER A 229 -9.82 -43.24 -2.39
N VAL A 230 -9.29 -42.06 -2.08
CA VAL A 230 -10.09 -40.87 -1.80
C VAL A 230 -9.56 -39.79 -2.73
N ARG A 231 -10.38 -39.35 -3.68
CA ARG A 231 -10.12 -38.18 -4.50
C ARG A 231 -11.09 -37.08 -4.10
N VAL A 232 -10.59 -35.85 -4.04
CA VAL A 232 -11.45 -34.69 -3.85
C VAL A 232 -11.41 -33.94 -5.16
N MET A 233 -12.51 -34.00 -5.90
CA MET A 233 -12.66 -33.31 -7.18
C MET A 233 -13.06 -31.87 -6.92
N THR A 234 -12.43 -30.97 -7.64
CA THR A 234 -12.69 -29.53 -7.56
C THR A 234 -13.06 -29.05 -8.94
N SER A 235 -14.35 -29.07 -9.26
CA SER A 235 -14.90 -28.41 -10.43
C SER A 235 -15.51 -27.07 -10.03
N ASP A 236 -15.66 -26.15 -10.98
CA ASP A 236 -16.21 -24.81 -10.74
C ASP A 236 -17.68 -24.84 -10.24
N GLU A 237 -18.36 -26.00 -10.30
CA GLU A 237 -19.79 -26.11 -9.98
C GLU A 237 -20.11 -26.96 -8.73
N LYS A 238 -19.27 -27.96 -8.37
CA LYS A 238 -19.50 -28.82 -7.18
C LYS A 238 -18.21 -29.38 -6.58
N ASP A 239 -18.07 -29.28 -5.26
CA ASP A 239 -17.05 -30.04 -4.52
C ASP A 239 -17.59 -31.43 -4.19
N GLU A 240 -16.94 -32.46 -4.73
CA GLU A 240 -17.32 -33.86 -4.50
C GLU A 240 -16.13 -34.66 -3.96
N ILE A 241 -16.40 -35.51 -2.97
CA ILE A 241 -15.44 -36.50 -2.48
C ILE A 241 -15.78 -37.82 -3.16
N GLU A 242 -14.88 -38.29 -4.01
CA GLU A 242 -14.97 -39.59 -4.67
C GLU A 242 -14.21 -40.63 -3.84
N LEU A 243 -14.95 -41.62 -3.38
CA LEU A 243 -14.43 -42.81 -2.71
C LEU A 243 -14.42 -43.95 -3.70
N GLU A 244 -13.25 -44.55 -3.93
CA GLU A 244 -13.09 -45.66 -4.87
C GLU A 244 -12.47 -46.85 -4.15
N GLY A 245 -13.03 -48.04 -4.37
CA GLY A 245 -12.57 -49.23 -3.70
C GLY A 245 -13.54 -50.38 -3.86
N PHE A 246 -13.40 -51.39 -3.00
CA PHE A 246 -14.38 -52.46 -2.91
C PHE A 246 -15.66 -51.94 -2.22
N ASP A 247 -16.81 -52.39 -2.70
CA ASP A 247 -18.15 -52.14 -2.13
C ASP A 247 -18.20 -52.02 -0.59
N ASP A 248 -17.78 -53.06 0.14
CA ASP A 248 -17.81 -53.08 1.62
C ASP A 248 -16.97 -51.95 2.22
N ASN A 249 -15.81 -51.69 1.63
CA ASN A 249 -14.86 -50.69 2.11
C ASN A 249 -15.36 -49.28 1.81
N VAL A 250 -15.93 -49.07 0.62
CA VAL A 250 -16.48 -47.79 0.17
C VAL A 250 -17.68 -47.41 1.03
N THR A 251 -18.61 -48.34 1.31
CA THR A 251 -19.77 -48.07 2.17
C THR A 251 -19.35 -47.69 3.60
N ASN A 252 -18.38 -48.39 4.19
CA ASN A 252 -17.86 -48.07 5.52
C ASN A 252 -17.12 -46.71 5.56
N ALA A 253 -16.31 -46.43 4.54
CA ALA A 253 -15.65 -45.14 4.40
C ALA A 253 -16.67 -44.00 4.20
N ALA A 254 -17.73 -44.25 3.43
CA ALA A 254 -18.77 -43.28 3.14
C ALA A 254 -19.57 -42.90 4.38
N ALA A 255 -19.99 -43.88 5.18
CA ALA A 255 -20.70 -43.63 6.44
C ALA A 255 -19.85 -42.78 7.40
N TYR A 256 -18.54 -43.07 7.49
CA TYR A 256 -17.61 -42.27 8.29
C TYR A 256 -17.46 -40.83 7.75
N VAL A 257 -17.31 -40.67 6.44
CA VAL A 257 -17.15 -39.35 5.79
C VAL A 257 -18.44 -38.54 5.95
N GLN A 258 -19.61 -39.13 5.77
CA GLN A 258 -20.90 -38.48 5.96
C GLN A 258 -21.12 -38.03 7.41
N SER A 259 -20.85 -38.90 8.39
CA SER A 259 -20.90 -38.54 9.82
C SER A 259 -19.90 -37.44 10.15
N TRP A 260 -18.69 -37.48 9.58
CA TRP A 260 -17.72 -36.40 9.79
C TRP A 260 -18.21 -35.08 9.20
N LEU A 261 -18.81 -35.10 8.00
CA LEU A 261 -19.37 -33.92 7.34
C LEU A 261 -20.59 -33.33 8.08
N SER A 262 -21.40 -34.16 8.76
CA SER A 262 -22.52 -33.67 9.58
C SER A 262 -22.05 -33.06 10.89
N ASP A 263 -20.99 -33.63 11.49
CA ASP A 263 -20.51 -33.21 12.81
C ASP A 263 -19.65 -31.94 12.73
N HIS A 264 -19.08 -31.62 11.56
CA HIS A 264 -18.18 -30.47 11.40
C HIS A 264 -18.87 -29.31 10.69
N TRP A 265 -18.77 -28.13 11.29
CA TRP A 265 -19.25 -26.86 10.77
C TRP A 265 -18.07 -25.90 10.52
N VAL A 266 -18.25 -24.96 9.60
CA VAL A 266 -17.28 -23.90 9.31
C VAL A 266 -17.97 -22.56 9.36
N GLU A 267 -17.46 -21.67 10.20
CA GLU A 267 -17.77 -20.25 10.15
C GLU A 267 -16.53 -19.48 9.75
N SER A 268 -16.72 -18.36 9.05
CA SER A 268 -15.63 -17.45 8.73
C SER A 268 -15.91 -16.06 9.26
N LEU A 269 -14.94 -15.49 9.94
CA LEU A 269 -14.92 -14.11 10.38
C LEU A 269 -13.92 -13.33 9.51
N THR A 270 -14.35 -12.19 8.96
CA THR A 270 -13.48 -11.32 8.16
C THR A 270 -13.38 -9.97 8.83
N GLU A 271 -12.18 -9.62 9.26
CA GLU A 271 -11.93 -8.44 10.07
C GLU A 271 -10.58 -7.80 9.71
N ASP A 272 -10.36 -6.59 10.21
CA ASP A 272 -9.12 -5.84 9.95
C ASP A 272 -7.88 -6.61 10.45
N LYS A 273 -6.80 -6.53 9.67
CA LYS A 273 -5.54 -7.25 9.96
C LYS A 273 -4.94 -6.92 11.33
N GLU A 274 -5.03 -5.66 11.77
CA GLU A 274 -4.49 -5.24 13.07
C GLU A 274 -5.33 -5.74 14.25
N LEU A 275 -6.66 -5.73 14.12
CA LEU A 275 -7.59 -6.28 15.12
C LEU A 275 -7.42 -7.79 15.26
N MET A 276 -7.51 -8.50 14.14
CA MET A 276 -7.36 -9.95 14.09
C MET A 276 -6.00 -10.40 14.59
N GLY A 277 -4.93 -9.69 14.21
CA GLY A 277 -3.57 -9.98 14.65
C GLY A 277 -3.37 -9.87 16.16
N ARG A 278 -4.01 -8.89 16.81
CA ARG A 278 -3.78 -8.59 18.23
C ARG A 278 -4.73 -9.32 19.17
N VAL A 279 -6.02 -9.32 18.85
CA VAL A 279 -7.08 -9.87 19.71
C VAL A 279 -7.21 -11.37 19.51
N VAL A 280 -7.29 -11.80 18.24
CA VAL A 280 -7.65 -13.18 17.91
C VAL A 280 -6.42 -14.07 17.74
N ILE A 281 -5.41 -13.61 17.00
CA ILE A 281 -4.15 -14.35 16.79
C ILE A 281 -3.27 -14.23 18.03
N GLY A 282 -3.07 -13.00 18.53
CA GLY A 282 -2.16 -12.70 19.64
C GLY A 282 -0.68 -12.86 19.25
N MET A 283 0.22 -12.55 20.18
CA MET A 283 1.67 -12.68 19.93
C MET A 283 2.03 -14.14 19.59
N LYS A 284 2.55 -14.36 18.38
CA LYS A 284 2.92 -15.70 17.84
C LYS A 284 1.77 -16.73 17.79
N GLY A 285 0.51 -16.29 17.76
CA GLY A 285 -0.63 -17.22 17.72
C GLY A 285 -1.01 -17.79 19.10
N ALA A 286 -0.64 -17.14 20.21
CA ALA A 286 -0.96 -17.63 21.55
C ALA A 286 -2.48 -17.59 21.84
N ALA A 287 -3.13 -16.46 21.57
CA ALA A 287 -4.55 -16.26 21.84
C ALA A 287 -5.42 -17.21 20.99
N ILE A 288 -5.02 -17.45 19.73
CA ILE A 288 -5.78 -18.36 18.88
C ILE A 288 -5.65 -19.81 19.34
N ARG A 289 -4.46 -20.23 19.79
CA ARG A 289 -4.25 -21.57 20.35
C ARG A 289 -5.02 -21.78 21.64
N GLU A 290 -5.11 -20.76 22.48
CA GLU A 290 -5.92 -20.80 23.70
C GLU A 290 -7.41 -20.94 23.37
N THR A 291 -7.90 -20.18 22.40
CA THR A 291 -9.28 -20.26 21.91
C THR A 291 -9.58 -21.63 21.29
N GLU A 292 -8.68 -22.15 20.46
CA GLU A 292 -8.75 -23.51 19.89
C GLU A 292 -8.83 -24.58 20.99
N LYS A 293 -8.00 -24.44 22.04
CA LYS A 293 -7.99 -25.38 23.17
C LYS A 293 -9.27 -25.28 24.01
N LYS A 294 -9.76 -24.06 24.26
CA LYS A 294 -10.93 -23.78 25.11
C LYS A 294 -12.22 -24.31 24.51
N PHE A 295 -12.44 -24.09 23.22
CA PHE A 295 -13.65 -24.50 22.52
C PHE A 295 -13.49 -25.81 21.74
N ALA A 296 -12.31 -26.46 21.80
CA ALA A 296 -11.99 -27.65 21.01
C ALA A 296 -12.23 -27.46 19.50
N VAL A 297 -11.95 -26.26 18.99
CA VAL A 297 -12.05 -25.89 17.57
C VAL A 297 -10.66 -25.82 16.95
N LYS A 298 -10.58 -25.92 15.64
CA LYS A 298 -9.39 -25.57 14.86
C LYS A 298 -9.64 -24.28 14.11
N THR A 299 -8.60 -23.52 13.85
CA THR A 299 -8.72 -22.30 13.07
C THR A 299 -7.71 -22.28 11.92
N LYS A 300 -8.06 -21.59 10.84
CA LYS A 300 -7.18 -21.34 9.72
C LYS A 300 -7.25 -19.88 9.36
N GLN A 301 -6.10 -19.23 9.39
CA GLN A 301 -5.95 -17.85 8.93
C GLN A 301 -5.60 -17.85 7.43
N SER A 302 -6.29 -17.01 6.68
CA SER A 302 -5.89 -16.64 5.32
C SER A 302 -5.55 -15.16 5.32
N VAL A 303 -4.29 -14.85 5.03
CA VAL A 303 -3.77 -13.48 5.04
C VAL A 303 -3.94 -12.89 3.64
N GLY A 304 -4.92 -12.00 3.48
CA GLY A 304 -5.12 -11.15 2.30
C GLY A 304 -5.07 -9.67 2.69
N ILE A 305 -5.83 -8.82 1.97
CA ILE A 305 -6.05 -7.40 2.34
C ILE A 305 -6.83 -7.32 3.67
N GLN A 306 -7.86 -8.15 3.82
CA GLN A 306 -8.52 -8.44 5.09
C GLN A 306 -8.05 -9.79 5.62
N THR A 307 -8.00 -9.94 6.95
CA THR A 307 -7.62 -11.23 7.55
C THR A 307 -8.88 -12.04 7.75
N ARG A 308 -9.02 -13.12 6.97
CA ARG A 308 -10.12 -14.07 7.12
C ARG A 308 -9.69 -15.18 8.07
N LEU A 309 -10.46 -15.38 9.12
CA LEU A 309 -10.32 -16.52 10.01
C LEU A 309 -11.46 -17.49 9.81
N SER A 310 -11.11 -18.71 9.41
CA SER A 310 -12.06 -19.82 9.34
C SER A 310 -11.94 -20.65 10.62
N ILE A 311 -13.05 -20.87 11.31
CA ILE A 311 -13.17 -21.66 12.52
C ILE A 311 -13.86 -22.98 12.15
N PHE A 312 -13.28 -24.10 12.57
CA PHE A 312 -13.70 -25.46 12.22
C PHE A 312 -13.92 -26.28 13.48
N GLY A 313 -15.01 -27.04 13.54
CA GLY A 313 -15.29 -27.92 14.68
C GLY A 313 -16.76 -28.31 14.75
N PRO A 314 -17.21 -28.86 15.90
CA PRO A 314 -18.62 -29.11 16.17
C PRO A 314 -19.45 -27.84 16.01
N LYS A 315 -20.66 -27.96 15.45
CA LYS A 315 -21.54 -26.79 15.17
C LYS A 315 -21.71 -25.86 16.37
N GLU A 316 -22.01 -26.41 17.54
CA GLU A 316 -22.21 -25.65 18.77
C GLU A 316 -20.93 -24.92 19.19
N ASN A 317 -19.81 -25.65 19.27
CA ASN A 317 -18.51 -25.09 19.64
C ASN A 317 -18.02 -23.99 18.68
N VAL A 318 -18.32 -24.12 17.38
CA VAL A 318 -17.93 -23.11 16.37
C VAL A 318 -18.74 -21.83 16.56
N LEU A 319 -20.05 -21.95 16.86
CA LEU A 319 -20.90 -20.80 17.15
C LEU A 319 -20.47 -20.10 18.46
N ASP A 320 -20.20 -20.87 19.51
CA ASP A 320 -19.72 -20.33 20.79
C ASP A 320 -18.35 -19.66 20.65
N ALA A 321 -17.43 -20.27 19.91
CA ALA A 321 -16.13 -19.70 19.62
C ALA A 321 -16.25 -18.39 18.81
N LYS A 322 -17.16 -18.34 17.83
CA LYS A 322 -17.43 -17.13 17.03
C LYS A 322 -17.96 -16.00 17.91
N LEU A 323 -19.00 -16.26 18.71
CA LEU A 323 -19.59 -15.27 19.61
C LEU A 323 -18.57 -14.76 20.63
N TRP A 324 -17.73 -15.66 21.16
CA TRP A 324 -16.66 -15.28 22.08
C TRP A 324 -15.61 -14.38 21.40
N ILE A 325 -15.18 -14.72 20.18
CA ILE A 325 -14.24 -13.88 19.41
C ILE A 325 -14.86 -12.51 19.09
N GLU A 326 -16.12 -12.47 18.67
CA GLU A 326 -16.84 -11.22 18.38
C GLU A 326 -16.94 -10.33 19.64
N SER A 327 -17.28 -10.90 20.79
CA SER A 327 -17.29 -10.19 22.08
C SER A 327 -15.90 -9.63 22.44
N GLN A 328 -14.83 -10.41 22.28
CA GLN A 328 -13.47 -9.93 22.54
C GLN A 328 -13.06 -8.79 21.59
N LEU A 329 -13.50 -8.83 20.32
CA LEU A 329 -13.28 -7.76 19.36
C LEU A 329 -14.03 -6.49 19.74
N GLU A 330 -15.27 -6.61 20.21
CA GLU A 330 -16.06 -5.48 20.69
C GLU A 330 -15.47 -4.84 21.95
N ASP A 331 -15.08 -5.65 22.94
CA ASP A 331 -14.40 -5.19 24.17
C ASP A 331 -13.11 -4.44 23.84
N PHE A 332 -12.34 -4.98 22.89
CA PHE A 332 -11.13 -4.33 22.41
C PHE A 332 -11.42 -3.03 21.66
N ARG A 333 -12.47 -2.99 20.82
CA ARG A 333 -12.92 -1.75 20.15
C ARG A 333 -13.41 -0.70 21.15
N ARG A 334 -13.92 -1.07 22.33
CA ARG A 334 -14.35 -0.09 23.35
C ARG A 334 -13.15 0.54 24.07
N THR A 335 -12.12 -0.25 24.33
CA THR A 335 -10.95 0.15 25.13
C THR A 335 -9.75 0.63 24.32
N HIS A 336 -9.74 0.37 23.01
CA HIS A 336 -8.63 0.70 22.12
C HIS A 336 -9.12 1.43 20.87
N PHE A 337 -8.35 2.44 20.47
CA PHE A 337 -8.52 3.16 19.22
C PHE A 337 -7.18 3.30 18.51
N TRP A 338 -7.16 3.04 17.21
CA TRP A 338 -6.00 3.30 16.37
C TRP A 338 -6.46 4.04 15.12
N CYS A 339 -5.59 4.94 14.66
CA CYS A 339 -5.81 5.71 13.46
C CYS A 339 -4.49 5.92 12.73
N HIS A 340 -4.55 5.84 11.40
CA HIS A 340 -3.43 6.11 10.53
C HIS A 340 -3.55 7.52 9.94
N PHE A 341 -2.51 8.32 10.06
CA PHE A 341 -2.37 9.66 9.50
C PHE A 341 -1.16 9.72 8.56
N SER A 342 -1.15 10.68 7.63
CA SER A 342 0.03 10.88 6.79
C SER A 342 1.19 11.49 7.60
N PRO A 343 2.45 11.34 7.15
CA PRO A 343 3.60 11.97 7.80
C PRO A 343 3.43 13.50 7.97
N ASP A 344 2.79 14.15 7.00
CA ASP A 344 2.51 15.60 7.03
C ASP A 344 1.58 15.97 8.19
N HIS A 345 0.61 15.13 8.54
CA HIS A 345 -0.26 15.39 9.69
C HIS A 345 0.55 15.41 11.00
N PHE A 346 1.50 14.49 11.19
CA PHE A 346 2.36 14.50 12.38
C PHE A 346 3.32 15.69 12.43
N TYR A 347 3.66 16.26 11.27
CA TYR A 347 4.60 17.37 11.18
C TYR A 347 3.93 18.75 11.29
N TYR A 348 2.77 18.93 10.66
CA TYR A 348 2.09 20.24 10.57
C TYR A 348 0.91 20.40 11.53
N ALA A 349 0.31 19.31 12.04
CA ALA A 349 -0.79 19.40 13.00
C ALA A 349 -0.29 19.53 14.44
N TYR A 350 -0.83 20.50 15.18
CA TYR A 350 -0.52 20.64 16.60
C TYR A 350 -1.19 19.52 17.42
N GLU A 351 -2.35 19.05 16.99
CA GLU A 351 -3.17 18.01 17.63
C GLU A 351 -2.41 16.69 17.79
N LEU A 352 -1.55 16.37 16.83
CA LEU A 352 -0.68 15.18 16.81
C LEU A 352 0.75 15.46 17.31
N SER A 353 1.01 16.68 17.80
CA SER A 353 2.32 17.04 18.33
C SER A 353 2.57 16.41 19.70
N ARG A 354 3.84 16.18 20.05
CA ARG A 354 4.22 15.62 21.36
C ARG A 354 3.60 16.37 22.55
N PRO A 355 3.60 17.72 22.57
CA PRO A 355 2.97 18.47 23.67
C PRO A 355 1.46 18.25 23.77
N SER A 356 0.75 18.24 22.64
CA SER A 356 -0.71 18.03 22.63
C SER A 356 -1.07 16.61 23.07
N LEU A 357 -0.35 15.60 22.58
CA LEU A 357 -0.59 14.21 22.99
C LEU A 357 -0.24 13.98 24.46
N ALA A 358 0.80 14.65 24.99
CA ALA A 358 1.12 14.61 26.41
C ALA A 358 0.09 15.33 27.28
N ALA A 359 -0.46 16.46 26.81
CA ALA A 359 -1.56 17.15 27.48
C ALA A 359 -2.83 16.28 27.51
N LEU A 360 -3.17 15.64 26.39
CA LEU A 360 -4.27 14.68 26.30
C LEU A 360 -4.04 13.51 27.29
N GLN A 361 -2.83 12.96 27.35
CA GLN A 361 -2.49 11.90 28.29
C GLN A 361 -2.55 12.35 29.76
N SER A 362 -2.26 13.61 30.05
CA SER A 362 -2.35 14.17 31.40
C SER A 362 -3.80 14.47 31.81
N GLN A 363 -4.67 14.73 30.83
CA GLN A 363 -6.09 15.00 31.04
C GLN A 363 -6.86 13.73 31.42
N TYR A 364 -6.48 12.57 30.87
CA TYR A 364 -7.15 11.29 31.10
C TYR A 364 -6.20 10.32 31.83
N LYS A 365 -6.52 9.98 33.09
CA LYS A 365 -5.62 9.27 34.01
C LYS A 365 -5.21 7.86 33.54
N ASP A 366 -6.12 7.16 32.85
CA ASP A 366 -5.91 5.79 32.37
C ASP A 366 -5.61 5.73 30.86
N LEU A 367 -5.39 6.89 30.21
CA LEU A 367 -5.10 6.95 28.79
C LEU A 367 -3.62 6.69 28.53
N LYS A 368 -3.35 5.75 27.64
CA LYS A 368 -2.03 5.50 27.09
C LYS A 368 -2.02 5.81 25.60
N VAL A 369 -1.24 6.81 25.22
CA VAL A 369 -1.07 7.20 23.81
C VAL A 369 0.30 6.76 23.33
N THR A 370 0.33 5.99 22.25
CA THR A 370 1.55 5.62 21.53
C THR A 370 1.44 6.10 20.10
N PHE A 371 2.45 6.82 19.62
CA PHE A 371 2.49 7.30 18.25
C PHE A 371 3.83 6.98 17.60
N HIS A 372 3.81 6.73 16.30
CA HIS A 372 5.01 6.52 15.50
C HIS A 372 4.90 7.35 14.22
N ALA A 373 5.55 8.51 14.21
CA ALA A 373 5.44 9.48 13.13
C ALA A 373 5.91 8.92 11.76
N ALA A 374 6.93 8.05 11.75
CA ALA A 374 7.46 7.48 10.51
C ALA A 374 6.52 6.46 9.86
N SER A 375 5.70 5.76 10.64
CA SER A 375 4.70 4.79 10.15
C SER A 375 3.29 5.33 10.22
N GLY A 376 3.10 6.63 10.47
CA GLY A 376 1.78 7.26 10.46
C GLY A 376 0.79 6.76 11.52
N SER A 377 1.21 5.94 12.49
CA SER A 377 0.27 5.25 13.39
C SER A 377 0.11 5.98 14.72
N LEU A 378 -1.13 6.34 15.05
CA LEU A 378 -1.56 6.79 16.38
C LEU A 378 -2.39 5.69 17.03
N ARG A 379 -2.08 5.37 18.29
CA ARG A 379 -2.81 4.39 19.08
C ARG A 379 -3.08 4.94 20.48
N CYS A 380 -4.34 4.79 20.91
CA CYS A 380 -4.86 5.20 22.20
C CYS A 380 -5.48 3.98 22.89
N GLU A 381 -5.12 3.74 24.15
CA GLU A 381 -5.70 2.70 25.01
C GLU A 381 -6.21 3.39 26.28
N GLY A 382 -7.42 3.08 26.75
CA GLY A 382 -8.01 3.75 27.91
C GLY A 382 -9.42 3.28 28.23
N ALA A 383 -10.12 4.04 29.09
CA ALA A 383 -11.51 3.78 29.45
C ALA A 383 -12.46 3.99 28.25
N GLU A 384 -13.60 3.28 28.25
CA GLU A 384 -14.56 3.27 27.13
C GLU A 384 -15.10 4.67 26.79
N ALA A 385 -15.43 5.49 27.81
CA ALA A 385 -15.92 6.84 27.61
C ALA A 385 -14.86 7.76 26.97
N ASP A 386 -13.61 7.68 27.46
CA ASP A 386 -12.50 8.49 26.99
C ASP A 386 -12.14 8.14 25.53
N ILE A 387 -12.09 6.83 25.23
CA ILE A 387 -11.76 6.34 23.88
C ILE A 387 -12.85 6.71 22.87
N ALA A 388 -14.13 6.73 23.27
CA ALA A 388 -15.20 7.19 22.40
C ALA A 388 -15.05 8.68 22.02
N GLU A 389 -14.77 9.54 23.01
CA GLU A 389 -14.56 10.98 22.78
C GLU A 389 -13.31 11.23 21.90
N ILE A 390 -12.21 10.53 22.20
CA ILE A 390 -10.95 10.60 21.45
C ILE A 390 -11.13 10.12 20.01
N ARG A 391 -11.86 9.02 19.81
CA ARG A 391 -12.19 8.48 18.49
C ARG A 391 -12.94 9.50 17.65
N GLU A 392 -13.98 10.11 18.21
CA GLU A 392 -14.77 11.12 17.50
C GLU A 392 -13.89 12.32 17.11
N LYS A 393 -13.10 12.85 18.06
CA LYS A 393 -12.16 13.96 17.82
C LYS A 393 -11.18 13.65 16.69
N PHE A 394 -10.49 12.50 16.72
CA PHE A 394 -9.47 12.16 15.74
C PHE A 394 -10.03 11.72 14.38
N LEU A 395 -11.22 11.10 14.34
CA LEU A 395 -11.90 10.77 13.08
C LEU A 395 -12.44 12.04 12.40
N ALA A 396 -13.04 12.94 13.17
CA ALA A 396 -13.47 14.26 12.68
C ALA A 396 -12.27 15.04 12.13
N PHE A 397 -11.15 15.05 12.88
CA PHE A 397 -9.90 15.66 12.44
C PHE A 397 -9.37 15.03 11.15
N LYS A 398 -9.28 13.69 11.06
CA LYS A 398 -8.84 12.99 9.86
C LYS A 398 -9.71 13.31 8.64
N LYS A 399 -11.03 13.44 8.84
CA LYS A 399 -11.97 13.79 7.78
C LYS A 399 -11.81 15.24 7.34
N SER A 400 -11.60 16.18 8.27
CA SER A 400 -11.43 17.60 7.95
C SER A 400 -10.09 17.90 7.30
N THR A 401 -9.02 17.17 7.62
CA THR A 401 -7.67 17.39 7.08
C THR A 401 -7.29 16.43 5.95
N GLY A 402 -8.20 15.57 5.48
CA GLY A 402 -7.90 14.54 4.49
C GLY A 402 -7.35 15.07 3.16
N ASN A 403 -7.73 16.29 2.77
CA ASN A 403 -7.29 16.95 1.53
C ASN A 403 -6.18 18.00 1.76
N PHE A 404 -5.61 18.07 2.96
CA PHE A 404 -4.65 19.12 3.28
C PHE A 404 -3.26 18.81 2.73
N HIS A 405 -2.69 19.78 2.03
CA HIS A 405 -1.35 19.70 1.46
C HIS A 405 -0.50 20.88 1.93
N ALA A 406 0.82 20.72 1.89
CA ALA A 406 1.76 21.75 2.30
C ALA A 406 2.12 22.67 1.12
N TYR A 407 1.67 23.92 1.17
CA TYR A 407 1.94 24.92 0.14
C TYR A 407 3.02 25.91 0.61
N PRO A 408 4.12 26.09 -0.14
CA PRO A 408 5.14 27.07 0.20
C PRO A 408 4.68 28.49 -0.15
N CYS A 409 4.85 29.40 0.80
CA CYS A 409 4.64 30.83 0.64
C CYS A 409 6.00 31.55 0.79
N SER A 410 6.44 32.19 -0.30
CA SER A 410 7.76 32.83 -0.38
C SER A 410 7.70 34.24 0.21
N ILE A 411 8.25 34.40 1.42
CA ILE A 411 8.24 35.68 2.15
C ILE A 411 9.66 35.94 2.67
N PRO A 412 10.20 37.16 2.55
CA PRO A 412 11.46 37.55 3.19
C PRO A 412 11.43 37.35 4.72
N MET A 413 12.54 36.88 5.30
CA MET A 413 12.65 36.59 6.75
C MET A 413 12.28 37.80 7.64
N GLU A 414 12.59 39.02 7.19
CA GLU A 414 12.26 40.29 7.86
C GLU A 414 10.76 40.53 8.04
N HIS A 415 9.91 39.96 7.18
CA HIS A 415 8.47 40.14 7.22
C HIS A 415 7.74 39.03 8.00
N ILE A 416 8.43 37.95 8.38
CA ILE A 416 7.82 36.85 9.14
C ILE A 416 7.25 37.37 10.46
N GLY A 417 7.93 38.29 11.15
CA GLY A 417 7.41 38.90 12.38
C GLY A 417 6.06 39.60 12.21
N LEU A 418 5.82 40.23 11.04
CA LEU A 418 4.55 40.90 10.71
C LEU A 418 3.42 39.90 10.46
N VAL A 419 3.72 38.75 9.85
CA VAL A 419 2.75 37.69 9.57
C VAL A 419 2.26 37.01 10.85
N PHE A 420 3.16 36.79 11.80
CA PHE A 420 2.80 36.18 13.09
C PHE A 420 2.07 37.20 13.98
N GLY A 421 2.49 38.46 13.95
CA GLY A 421 1.93 39.53 14.78
C GLY A 421 2.35 39.43 16.25
N LYS A 422 1.95 40.41 17.06
CA LYS A 422 2.20 40.39 18.51
C LYS A 422 1.56 39.16 19.13
N GLU A 423 2.36 38.33 19.80
CA GLU A 423 1.95 37.06 20.44
C GLU A 423 1.32 36.01 19.49
N GLY A 424 1.51 36.14 18.17
CA GLY A 424 0.91 35.20 17.22
C GLY A 424 -0.57 35.43 16.90
N LYS A 425 -1.16 36.57 17.31
CA LYS A 425 -2.59 36.87 17.11
C LYS A 425 -2.99 36.90 15.63
N THR A 426 -2.17 37.50 14.77
CA THR A 426 -2.42 37.56 13.32
C THR A 426 -2.41 36.18 12.70
N ARG A 427 -1.45 35.33 13.10
CA ARG A 427 -1.40 33.93 12.68
C ARG A 427 -2.66 33.17 13.13
N ALA A 428 -3.05 33.29 14.39
CA ALA A 428 -4.22 32.59 14.92
C ALA A 428 -5.52 33.00 14.17
N TYR A 429 -5.67 34.29 13.87
CA TYR A 429 -6.77 34.81 13.06
C TYR A 429 -6.78 34.20 11.65
N LEU A 430 -5.65 34.21 10.93
CA LEU A 430 -5.54 33.64 9.58
C LEU A 430 -5.80 32.13 9.57
N GLN A 431 -5.27 31.41 10.57
CA GLN A 431 -5.49 29.96 10.72
C GLN A 431 -6.97 29.63 10.96
N SER A 432 -7.66 30.42 11.79
CA SER A 432 -9.08 30.23 12.08
C SER A 432 -9.97 30.58 10.89
N LYS A 433 -9.65 31.67 10.16
CA LYS A 433 -10.44 32.17 9.05
C LYS A 433 -10.43 31.24 7.83
N TYR A 434 -9.26 30.69 7.51
CA TYR A 434 -9.07 29.84 6.34
C TYR A 434 -8.95 28.36 6.66
N ASN A 435 -9.18 27.95 7.91
CA ASN A 435 -8.99 26.56 8.35
C ASN A 435 -7.66 25.96 7.87
N CYS A 436 -6.57 26.68 8.10
CA CYS A 436 -5.24 26.30 7.65
C CYS A 436 -4.22 26.39 8.79
N ARG A 437 -3.06 25.76 8.61
CA ARG A 437 -1.94 25.85 9.55
C ARG A 437 -0.76 26.54 8.89
N ILE A 438 -0.36 27.66 9.49
CA ILE A 438 0.78 28.45 9.03
C ILE A 438 1.98 28.10 9.91
N LEU A 439 3.08 27.61 9.33
CA LEU A 439 4.30 27.23 10.04
C LEU A 439 5.54 27.85 9.39
N PRO A 440 6.51 28.34 10.18
CA PRO A 440 7.77 28.84 9.66
C PRO A 440 8.75 27.68 9.42
N ARG A 441 9.29 27.55 8.22
CA ARG A 441 10.36 26.57 7.92
C ARG A 441 11.72 27.24 8.13
N ARG A 442 12.32 26.97 9.30
CA ARG A 442 13.57 27.59 9.76
C ARG A 442 14.75 27.35 8.80
N GLU A 443 14.80 26.19 8.15
CA GLU A 443 15.89 25.79 7.25
C GLU A 443 15.89 26.54 5.91
N SER A 444 14.71 26.84 5.36
CA SER A 444 14.59 27.45 4.03
C SER A 444 14.21 28.92 4.08
N GLY A 445 13.95 29.49 5.27
CA GLY A 445 13.41 30.84 5.42
C GLY A 445 12.05 31.03 4.73
N ARG A 446 11.28 29.96 4.53
CA ARG A 446 9.99 29.98 3.84
C ARG A 446 8.85 29.72 4.82
N LEU A 447 7.69 30.29 4.55
CA LEU A 447 6.47 30.01 5.29
C LEU A 447 5.75 28.84 4.60
N ILE A 448 5.27 27.85 5.35
CA ILE A 448 4.45 26.76 4.82
C ILE A 448 3.02 26.96 5.31
N ILE A 449 2.07 26.86 4.40
CA ILE A 449 0.63 26.87 4.68
C ILE A 449 0.12 25.46 4.41
N TRP A 450 -0.22 24.73 5.47
CA TRP A 450 -0.82 23.40 5.40
C TRP A 450 -2.34 23.53 5.48
N GLY A 451 -3.03 23.16 4.40
CA GLY A 451 -4.48 23.38 4.28
C GLY A 451 -5.00 22.89 2.93
N GLU A 452 -6.28 23.16 2.66
CA GLU A 452 -6.86 22.99 1.32
C GLU A 452 -6.27 24.01 0.33
N GLN A 453 -6.21 23.66 -0.96
CA GLN A 453 -5.61 24.51 -1.99
C GLN A 453 -6.21 25.93 -2.03
N GLN A 454 -7.54 26.04 -2.12
CA GLN A 454 -8.21 27.34 -2.23
C GLN A 454 -7.97 28.21 -0.98
N ALA A 455 -8.05 27.60 0.20
CA ALA A 455 -7.81 28.25 1.46
C ALA A 455 -6.34 28.71 1.60
N ALA A 456 -5.39 27.88 1.16
CA ALA A 456 -3.97 28.21 1.20
C ALA A 456 -3.62 29.37 0.26
N GLU A 457 -4.21 29.42 -0.93
CA GLU A 457 -4.07 30.54 -1.88
C GLU A 457 -4.63 31.85 -1.31
N GLN A 458 -5.84 31.81 -0.73
CA GLN A 458 -6.45 32.97 -0.08
C GLN A 458 -5.63 33.46 1.12
N ALA A 459 -5.18 32.55 1.98
CA ALA A 459 -4.31 32.87 3.10
C ALA A 459 -2.98 33.48 2.62
N SER A 460 -2.36 32.93 1.58
CA SER A 460 -1.15 33.49 0.98
C SER A 460 -1.39 34.91 0.47
N ASN A 461 -2.49 35.16 -0.25
CA ASN A 461 -2.81 36.49 -0.76
C ASN A 461 -3.07 37.51 0.36
N GLU A 462 -3.78 37.12 1.44
CA GLU A 462 -3.99 38.00 2.59
C GLU A 462 -2.67 38.27 3.33
N ILE A 463 -1.78 37.27 3.46
CA ILE A 463 -0.45 37.46 4.03
C ILE A 463 0.36 38.48 3.21
N HIS A 464 0.39 38.38 1.88
CA HIS A 464 1.06 39.36 1.02
C HIS A 464 0.43 40.77 1.15
N SER A 465 -0.89 40.86 1.31
CA SER A 465 -1.59 42.13 1.54
C SER A 465 -1.23 42.76 2.88
N ILE A 466 -1.14 41.96 3.95
CA ILE A 466 -0.72 42.40 5.29
C ILE A 466 0.73 42.91 5.24
N ILE A 467 1.62 42.20 4.54
CA ILE A 467 3.00 42.63 4.34
C ILE A 467 3.04 43.95 3.59
N LYS A 468 2.36 44.06 2.44
CA LYS A 468 2.33 45.30 1.64
C LYS A 468 1.79 46.51 2.41
N THR A 469 0.79 46.29 3.28
CA THR A 469 0.17 47.37 4.05
C THR A 469 1.04 47.83 5.21
N ASN A 470 1.72 46.89 5.89
CA ASN A 470 2.45 47.14 7.12
C ASN A 470 3.98 47.20 6.92
N GLN A 471 4.46 47.11 5.68
CA GLN A 471 5.86 47.29 5.36
C GLN A 471 6.29 48.72 5.72
N ILE A 472 7.35 48.81 6.53
CA ILE A 472 7.98 50.09 6.84
C ILE A 472 8.88 50.46 5.68
N VAL A 473 8.52 51.51 4.96
CA VAL A 473 9.29 52.08 3.86
C VAL A 473 9.98 53.34 4.36
N THR A 474 11.22 53.54 3.92
CA THR A 474 11.95 54.78 4.14
C THR A 474 12.18 55.46 2.80
N HIS A 475 11.70 56.69 2.67
CA HIS A 475 11.91 57.52 1.48
C HIS A 475 12.84 58.69 1.84
N VAL A 476 13.91 58.87 1.07
CA VAL A 476 14.85 59.99 1.24
C VAL A 476 14.54 61.06 0.19
N LEU A 477 14.37 62.30 0.63
CA LEU A 477 14.17 63.46 -0.22
C LEU A 477 15.40 64.37 -0.13
N HIS A 478 16.05 64.61 -1.26
CA HIS A 478 17.13 65.60 -1.36
C HIS A 478 16.50 67.00 -1.39
N ILE A 479 16.93 67.87 -0.47
CA ILE A 479 16.38 69.20 -0.25
C ILE A 479 17.46 70.26 -0.38
N THR A 480 17.11 71.36 -1.05
CA THR A 480 18.01 72.52 -1.22
C THR A 480 18.23 73.27 0.09
N LEU A 481 19.33 74.04 0.20
CA LEU A 481 19.59 74.91 1.36
C LEU A 481 18.38 75.81 1.73
N LYS A 482 17.64 76.36 0.75
CA LYS A 482 16.43 77.16 1.01
C LYS A 482 15.31 76.35 1.66
N GLN A 483 15.05 75.14 1.15
CA GLN A 483 14.04 74.23 1.70
C GLN A 483 14.45 73.69 3.08
N PHE A 484 15.74 73.47 3.29
CA PHE A 484 16.29 73.11 4.58
C PHE A 484 16.00 74.19 5.63
N HIS A 485 16.28 75.46 5.31
CA HIS A 485 15.93 76.57 6.19
C HIS A 485 14.42 76.71 6.43
N GLN A 486 13.57 76.47 5.42
CA GLN A 486 12.11 76.46 5.58
C GLN A 486 11.61 75.40 6.57
N LEU A 487 12.25 74.23 6.62
CA LEU A 487 11.90 73.17 7.58
C LEU A 487 12.40 73.45 9.01
N LEU A 488 13.43 74.27 9.16
CA LEU A 488 13.96 74.67 10.46
C LEU A 488 13.17 75.80 11.13
N VAL A 489 12.32 76.51 10.37
CA VAL A 489 11.45 77.58 10.88
C VAL A 489 10.63 77.09 12.07
N ASP A 490 10.45 77.96 13.06
CA ASP A 490 9.77 77.68 14.32
C ASP A 490 10.26 76.39 15.00
N ARG A 491 11.57 76.15 14.96
CA ARG A 491 12.24 74.99 15.58
C ARG A 491 11.70 73.66 15.10
N CYS A 492 11.57 73.52 13.78
CA CYS A 492 11.07 72.31 13.14
C CYS A 492 9.62 71.97 13.53
N ARG A 493 8.79 72.97 13.86
CA ARG A 493 7.37 72.76 14.20
C ARG A 493 6.61 72.08 13.07
N SER A 494 6.93 72.41 11.81
CA SER A 494 6.38 71.73 10.63
C SER A 494 6.67 70.22 10.67
N LEU A 495 7.91 69.81 10.94
CA LEU A 495 8.30 68.39 11.00
C LEU A 495 7.61 67.66 12.16
N ARG A 496 7.53 68.29 13.34
CA ARG A 496 6.81 67.71 14.49
C ARG A 496 5.33 67.55 14.22
N SER A 497 4.70 68.55 13.58
CA SER A 497 3.28 68.50 13.20
C SER A 497 3.04 67.36 12.20
N ILE A 498 3.90 67.21 11.19
CA ILE A 498 3.80 66.12 10.22
C ILE A 498 3.97 64.76 10.90
N HIS A 499 4.93 64.63 11.83
CA HIS A 499 5.09 63.40 12.63
C HIS A 499 3.85 63.07 13.45
N ILE A 500 3.24 64.05 14.12
CA ILE A 500 2.01 63.84 14.92
C ILE A 500 0.84 63.41 14.02
N ILE A 501 0.67 64.05 12.86
CA ILE A 501 -0.46 63.79 11.95
C ILE A 501 -0.33 62.42 11.28
N THR A 502 0.87 62.06 10.83
CA THR A 502 1.08 60.89 9.97
C THR A 502 1.69 59.70 10.70
N ASN A 503 2.18 59.90 11.93
CA ASN A 503 2.98 58.94 12.69
C ASN A 503 4.23 58.44 11.94
N ALA A 504 4.66 59.15 10.88
CA ALA A 504 5.89 58.87 10.15
C ALA A 504 7.08 59.52 10.88
N VAL A 505 8.22 58.85 10.94
CA VAL A 505 9.44 59.39 11.54
C VAL A 505 10.17 60.21 10.48
N LEU A 506 10.39 61.50 10.75
CA LEU A 506 11.13 62.40 9.87
C LEU A 506 12.51 62.71 10.45
N LYS A 507 13.57 62.42 9.70
CA LYS A 507 14.96 62.68 10.09
C LYS A 507 15.61 63.62 9.07
N LEU A 508 16.04 64.79 9.53
CA LEU A 508 16.73 65.79 8.72
C LEU A 508 18.25 65.63 8.92
N THR A 509 19.01 65.56 7.83
CA THR A 509 20.48 65.49 7.84
C THR A 509 21.07 66.55 6.92
N GLN A 510 22.08 67.28 7.39
CA GLN A 510 22.78 68.30 6.59
C GLN A 510 24.02 67.70 5.94
N GLN A 511 24.22 67.92 4.64
CA GLN A 511 25.41 67.51 3.91
C GLN A 511 26.46 68.64 3.87
N ALA A 512 27.72 68.29 3.59
CA ALA A 512 28.86 69.21 3.63
C ALA A 512 28.77 70.39 2.65
N GLY A 513 27.89 70.33 1.63
CA GLY A 513 27.67 71.39 0.64
C GLY A 513 26.55 72.38 0.96
N GLY A 514 25.91 72.28 2.14
CA GLY A 514 24.80 73.15 2.54
C GLY A 514 23.40 72.59 2.18
N ASP A 515 23.31 71.73 1.18
CA ASP A 515 22.10 70.94 0.92
C ASP A 515 21.89 69.86 2.00
N GLY A 516 20.69 69.29 2.07
CA GLY A 516 20.35 68.30 3.08
C GLY A 516 19.47 67.19 2.55
N ASP A 517 19.28 66.16 3.38
CA ASP A 517 18.39 65.05 3.11
C ASP A 517 17.31 64.97 4.20
N LEU A 518 16.08 64.71 3.78
CA LEU A 518 14.97 64.39 4.67
C LEU A 518 14.57 62.94 4.47
N SER A 519 14.86 62.10 5.46
CA SER A 519 14.41 60.70 5.50
C SER A 519 13.06 60.60 6.18
N ILE A 520 12.06 60.03 5.50
CA ILE A 520 10.71 59.79 6.01
C ILE A 520 10.50 58.28 6.10
N SER A 521 10.33 57.76 7.32
CA SER A 521 10.16 56.32 7.59
C SER A 521 8.78 56.04 8.19
N GLY A 522 8.07 55.04 7.66
CA GLY A 522 6.76 54.61 8.16
C GLY A 522 6.07 53.63 7.24
N THR A 523 4.80 53.29 7.47
CA THR A 523 4.01 52.51 6.50
C THR A 523 3.85 53.30 5.20
N GLN A 524 3.71 52.65 4.05
CA GLN A 524 3.59 53.32 2.75
C GLN A 524 2.55 54.47 2.75
N LYS A 525 1.34 54.22 3.29
CA LYS A 525 0.29 55.25 3.41
C LYS A 525 0.73 56.47 4.22
N ASN A 526 1.45 56.24 5.32
CA ASN A 526 1.93 57.30 6.21
C ASN A 526 3.08 58.09 5.56
N VAL A 527 3.97 57.42 4.82
CA VAL A 527 5.06 58.07 4.07
C VAL A 527 4.49 58.95 2.97
N ASP A 528 3.51 58.47 2.22
CA ASP A 528 2.88 59.23 1.14
C ASP A 528 2.14 60.47 1.68
N ALA A 529 1.40 60.32 2.80
CA ALA A 529 0.76 61.44 3.48
C ALA A 529 1.79 62.45 4.04
N ALA A 530 2.88 61.96 4.64
CA ALA A 530 3.94 62.82 5.17
C ALA A 530 4.65 63.59 4.05
N LYS A 531 4.93 62.94 2.92
CA LYS A 531 5.52 63.56 1.73
C LYS A 531 4.64 64.68 1.19
N ALA A 532 3.33 64.46 1.07
CA ALA A 532 2.39 65.49 0.63
C ALA A 532 2.39 66.73 1.55
N LEU A 533 2.49 66.52 2.87
CA LEU A 533 2.58 67.63 3.83
C LEU A 533 3.95 68.33 3.79
N VAL A 534 5.05 67.60 3.60
CA VAL A 534 6.38 68.19 3.41
C VAL A 534 6.42 69.06 2.15
N GLU A 535 5.84 68.59 1.04
CA GLU A 535 5.72 69.37 -0.19
C GLU A 535 4.84 70.62 -0.01
N ALA A 536 3.85 70.58 0.88
CA ALA A 536 3.05 71.76 1.23
C ALA A 536 3.89 72.81 1.98
N VAL A 537 4.82 72.38 2.84
CA VAL A 537 5.79 73.28 3.51
C VAL A 537 6.69 73.96 2.49
N PHE A 538 7.21 73.21 1.50
CA PHE A 538 8.06 73.80 0.44
C PHE A 538 7.30 74.79 -0.44
N ARG A 539 5.99 74.62 -0.60
CA ARG A 539 5.10 75.58 -1.27
C ARG A 539 4.73 76.79 -0.41
N GLY A 540 5.27 76.91 0.81
CA GLY A 540 4.99 78.02 1.73
C GLY A 540 3.68 77.89 2.50
N THR A 541 3.04 76.71 2.48
CA THR A 541 1.76 76.44 3.18
C THR A 541 1.89 75.32 4.22
N PRO A 542 2.71 75.50 5.28
CA PRO A 542 2.86 74.50 6.33
C PRO A 542 1.51 74.19 7.01
N THR A 543 1.43 73.02 7.63
CA THR A 543 0.28 72.62 8.47
C THR A 543 0.76 72.47 9.91
N TYR A 544 0.22 73.29 10.82
CA TYR A 544 0.52 73.21 12.25
C TYR A 544 -0.61 72.49 12.98
N SER A 545 -0.22 71.55 13.84
CA SER A 545 -1.14 70.82 14.70
C SER A 545 -1.10 71.40 16.10
N TYR A 546 -2.25 71.88 16.57
CA TYR A 546 -2.46 72.37 17.92
C TYR A 546 -3.37 71.40 18.66
N LYS A 547 -3.04 71.10 19.92
CA LYS A 547 -3.84 70.19 20.74
C LYS A 547 -4.53 70.99 21.83
N TYR A 548 -5.85 70.90 21.84
CA TYR A 548 -6.71 71.55 22.80
C TYR A 548 -7.53 70.53 23.59
N ASP A 549 -8.33 71.00 24.53
CA ASP A 549 -9.35 70.19 25.17
C ASP A 549 -10.44 69.78 24.15
N THR A 550 -10.83 68.50 24.20
CA THR A 550 -11.78 67.92 23.25
C THR A 550 -13.18 68.53 23.38
N ASN A 551 -13.66 68.76 24.61
CA ASN A 551 -14.99 69.31 24.83
C ASN A 551 -15.05 70.78 24.42
N ALA A 552 -14.01 71.54 24.72
CA ALA A 552 -13.94 72.95 24.34
C ALA A 552 -13.94 73.15 22.81
N VAL A 553 -13.14 72.37 22.09
CA VAL A 553 -13.06 72.44 20.62
C VAL A 553 -14.35 72.00 19.94
N ASN A 554 -14.94 70.88 20.38
CA ASN A 554 -16.18 70.38 19.80
C ASN A 554 -17.33 71.37 20.04
N THR A 555 -17.38 72.01 21.20
CA THR A 555 -18.39 73.01 21.52
C THR A 555 -18.20 74.28 20.69
N LEU A 556 -16.96 74.78 20.55
CA LEU A 556 -16.64 75.93 19.69
C LEU A 556 -17.12 75.71 18.25
N PHE A 557 -16.81 74.55 17.66
CA PHE A 557 -17.16 74.26 16.27
C PHE A 557 -18.64 73.87 16.06
N ALA A 558 -19.35 73.47 17.12
CA ALA A 558 -20.81 73.24 17.09
C ALA A 558 -21.62 74.53 17.31
N THR A 559 -20.99 75.59 17.84
CA THR A 559 -21.68 76.84 18.17
C THR A 559 -21.97 77.65 16.89
N SER A 560 -23.24 77.97 16.64
CA SER A 560 -23.69 78.71 15.45
C SER A 560 -23.16 80.15 15.36
N SER A 561 -22.71 80.72 16.48
CA SER A 561 -22.10 82.06 16.56
C SER A 561 -20.61 82.11 16.28
N PHE A 562 -19.93 80.97 16.07
CA PHE A 562 -18.53 80.93 15.62
C PHE A 562 -18.48 80.67 14.11
N PRO A 563 -18.37 81.72 13.27
CA PRO A 563 -18.31 81.56 11.84
C PRO A 563 -16.91 81.08 11.43
N MET A 564 -16.66 79.77 11.53
CA MET A 564 -15.42 79.13 11.07
C MET A 564 -15.02 79.60 9.66
N LYS A 565 -16.02 79.76 8.77
CA LYS A 565 -15.82 80.30 7.42
C LYS A 565 -15.24 81.71 7.41
N LEU A 566 -15.64 82.59 8.33
CA LEU A 566 -15.11 83.96 8.42
C LEU A 566 -13.68 84.00 8.96
N VAL A 567 -13.31 83.15 9.92
CA VAL A 567 -11.92 83.04 10.41
C VAL A 567 -10.98 82.50 9.32
N VAL A 568 -11.44 81.48 8.58
CA VAL A 568 -10.76 80.89 7.41
C VAL A 568 -10.59 81.92 6.28
N LEU A 569 -11.65 82.67 5.96
CA LEU A 569 -11.63 83.72 4.93
C LEU A 569 -10.74 84.91 5.33
N ALA A 570 -10.85 85.39 6.57
CA ALA A 570 -10.09 86.55 7.07
C ALA A 570 -8.58 86.29 7.12
N ASN A 571 -8.18 85.07 7.47
CA ASN A 571 -6.78 84.70 7.59
C ASN A 571 -6.24 83.92 6.38
N GLN A 572 -7.03 83.72 5.31
CA GLN A 572 -6.61 82.97 4.11
C GLN A 572 -5.94 81.62 4.43
N CYS A 573 -6.49 80.87 5.37
CA CYS A 573 -5.93 79.59 5.82
C CYS A 573 -7.04 78.55 6.06
N ASN A 574 -6.71 77.28 5.90
CA ASN A 574 -7.65 76.18 6.08
C ASN A 574 -7.53 75.61 7.49
N ILE A 575 -8.66 75.49 8.19
CA ILE A 575 -8.73 74.96 9.56
C ILE A 575 -9.58 73.69 9.53
N SER A 576 -9.04 72.61 10.10
CA SER A 576 -9.76 71.36 10.32
C SER A 576 -9.54 70.87 11.75
N HIS A 577 -10.45 70.07 12.28
CA HIS A 577 -10.34 69.52 13.62
C HIS A 577 -10.68 68.04 13.63
N ASP A 578 -10.12 67.32 14.60
CA ASP A 578 -10.46 65.94 14.90
C ASP A 578 -11.23 65.85 16.22
N SER A 579 -12.05 64.80 16.32
CA SER A 579 -12.77 64.32 17.50
C SER A 579 -11.91 64.17 18.76
N CYS A 580 -10.58 64.13 18.63
CA CYS A 580 -9.63 64.04 19.74
C CYS A 580 -9.10 65.41 20.23
N GLY A 581 -9.69 66.52 19.80
CA GLY A 581 -9.29 67.88 20.21
C GLY A 581 -8.04 68.42 19.51
N ALA A 582 -7.59 67.78 18.42
CA ALA A 582 -6.52 68.29 17.58
C ALA A 582 -7.08 69.24 16.52
N VAL A 583 -6.53 70.45 16.42
CA VAL A 583 -6.88 71.46 15.41
C VAL A 583 -5.69 71.63 14.47
N LEU A 584 -5.92 71.43 13.18
CA LEU A 584 -4.94 71.55 12.11
C LEU A 584 -5.18 72.85 11.35
N ILE A 585 -4.19 73.74 11.33
CA ILE A 585 -4.24 75.02 10.61
C ILE A 585 -3.19 74.98 9.50
N ARG A 586 -3.63 75.18 8.26
CA ARG A 586 -2.79 75.16 7.06
C ARG A 586 -2.86 76.49 6.31
N GLY A 587 -1.72 77.12 6.06
CA GLY A 587 -1.65 78.40 5.36
C GLY A 587 -0.25 79.00 5.39
N GLU A 588 -0.10 80.26 5.00
CA GLU A 588 1.17 80.98 5.19
C GLU A 588 1.48 81.16 6.69
N LEU A 589 2.76 81.27 7.05
CA LEU A 589 3.18 81.26 8.45
C LEU A 589 2.52 82.36 9.31
N GLY A 590 2.50 83.60 8.83
CA GLY A 590 1.84 84.71 9.53
C GLY A 590 0.32 84.53 9.63
N ASN A 591 -0.29 83.85 8.66
CA ASN A 591 -1.72 83.56 8.64
C ASN A 591 -2.09 82.48 9.65
N ILE A 592 -1.26 81.44 9.79
CA ILE A 592 -1.45 80.39 10.78
C ILE A 592 -1.43 80.96 12.19
N HIS A 593 -0.45 81.82 12.50
CA HIS A 593 -0.31 82.43 13.82
C HIS A 593 -1.48 83.36 14.16
N ARG A 594 -1.94 84.18 13.20
CA ARG A 594 -3.14 85.02 13.39
C ARG A 594 -4.40 84.19 13.61
N ALA A 595 -4.59 83.13 12.81
CA ALA A 595 -5.73 82.23 12.95
C ALA A 595 -5.70 81.45 14.28
N HIS A 596 -4.52 81.01 14.73
CA HIS A 596 -4.35 80.37 16.03
C HIS A 596 -4.70 81.32 17.18
N ALA A 597 -4.15 82.54 17.19
CA ALA A 597 -4.43 83.54 18.21
C ALA A 597 -5.93 83.89 18.29
N GLN A 598 -6.58 84.06 17.13
CA GLN A 598 -8.02 84.33 17.05
C GLN A 598 -8.85 83.14 17.55
N LEU A 599 -8.48 81.91 17.17
CA LEU A 599 -9.15 80.71 17.66
C LEU A 599 -9.01 80.55 19.18
N TYR A 600 -7.83 80.87 19.72
CA TYR A 600 -7.61 80.83 21.17
C TYR A 600 -8.41 81.89 21.92
N GLU A 601 -8.54 83.10 21.36
CA GLU A 601 -9.37 84.17 21.94
C GLU A 601 -10.84 83.76 22.05
N GLU A 602 -11.35 83.07 21.05
CA GLU A 602 -12.73 82.56 21.03
C GLU A 602 -12.91 81.37 21.98
N LEU A 603 -11.91 80.50 22.13
CA LEU A 603 -11.91 79.47 23.17
C LEU A 603 -11.89 80.09 24.58
N MET A 604 -11.15 81.18 24.78
CA MET A 604 -11.11 81.91 26.04
C MET A 604 -12.42 82.65 26.33
N SER A 605 -13.12 83.14 25.30
CA SER A 605 -14.43 83.80 25.46
C SER A 605 -15.51 82.81 25.91
N LEU A 606 -15.51 81.59 25.35
CA LEU A 606 -16.46 80.53 25.68
C LEU A 606 -16.11 79.81 26.98
N PHE A 607 -14.82 79.62 27.28
CA PHE A 607 -14.32 78.85 28.42
C PHE A 607 -13.24 79.60 29.22
N PRO A 608 -13.57 80.74 29.85
CA PRO A 608 -12.59 81.59 30.55
C PRO A 608 -11.92 80.91 31.76
N ALA A 609 -12.53 79.85 32.31
CA ALA A 609 -11.95 79.06 33.40
C ALA A 609 -10.88 78.04 32.95
N LEU A 610 -10.80 77.73 31.64
CA LEU A 610 -9.93 76.70 31.09
C LEU A 610 -8.76 77.25 30.27
N PHE A 611 -8.90 78.46 29.73
CA PHE A 611 -7.91 79.08 28.84
C PHE A 611 -7.51 80.46 29.37
N LEU A 612 -6.20 80.74 29.33
CA LEU A 612 -5.62 82.02 29.73
C LEU A 612 -4.52 82.40 28.74
N ARG A 613 -4.55 83.64 28.25
CA ARG A 613 -3.47 84.21 27.42
C ARG A 613 -2.73 85.31 28.17
N ILE A 614 -1.41 85.31 28.11
CA ILE A 614 -0.54 86.29 28.77
C ILE A 614 0.31 86.99 27.70
N PRO A 615 0.21 88.32 27.52
CA PRO A 615 1.06 89.03 26.57
C PRO A 615 2.51 89.07 27.05
N ILE A 616 3.45 88.93 26.13
CA ILE A 616 4.89 89.01 26.39
C ILE A 616 5.52 90.18 25.63
N SER A 617 6.47 90.86 26.29
CA SER A 617 7.14 92.02 25.69
C SER A 617 8.10 91.62 24.57
N PRO A 618 8.45 92.53 23.63
CA PRO A 618 9.35 92.21 22.51
C PRO A 618 10.71 91.65 22.94
N GLY A 619 11.26 92.11 24.06
CA GLY A 619 12.51 91.57 24.61
C GLY A 619 12.39 90.13 25.12
N VAL A 620 11.24 89.80 25.71
CA VAL A 620 10.92 88.44 26.16
C VAL A 620 10.65 87.52 24.96
N CYS A 621 9.98 88.01 23.92
CA CYS A 621 9.83 87.29 22.65
C CYS A 621 11.20 86.98 22.02
N HIS A 622 12.11 87.95 21.97
CA HIS A 622 13.47 87.75 21.46
C HIS A 622 14.23 86.69 22.28
N TYR A 623 14.14 86.76 23.61
CA TYR A 623 14.73 85.77 24.51
C TYR A 623 14.17 84.37 24.27
N PHE A 624 12.86 84.21 24.18
CA PHE A 624 12.24 82.91 23.94
C PHE A 624 12.52 82.38 22.55
N SER A 625 12.63 83.23 21.52
CA SER A 625 13.00 82.82 20.16
C SER A 625 14.45 82.34 20.06
N MET A 626 15.38 83.01 20.75
CA MET A 626 16.81 82.65 20.75
C MET A 626 17.14 81.44 21.63
N THR A 627 16.59 81.35 22.84
CA THR A 627 17.14 80.46 23.88
C THR A 627 16.57 79.04 23.92
N GLY A 628 15.51 78.72 23.19
CA GLY A 628 14.95 77.36 23.25
C GLY A 628 14.00 77.10 24.41
N LYS A 629 14.04 77.93 25.47
CA LYS A 629 13.51 77.58 26.78
C LYS A 629 11.99 77.44 26.77
N LYS A 630 11.51 76.40 27.45
CA LYS A 630 10.08 76.19 27.72
C LYS A 630 9.77 76.69 29.12
N ILE A 631 8.56 77.22 29.30
CA ILE A 631 8.00 77.46 30.62
C ILE A 631 7.38 76.12 31.06
N ALA A 632 7.72 75.68 32.26
CA ALA A 632 7.10 74.53 32.89
C ALA A 632 6.13 75.03 33.98
N SER A 633 5.05 74.30 34.18
CA SER A 633 4.17 74.46 35.33
C SER A 633 4.52 73.37 36.35
N ASP A 634 4.48 73.71 37.64
CA ASP A 634 4.57 72.72 38.73
C ASP A 634 3.27 71.89 38.81
N ASP A 635 2.16 72.43 38.28
CA ASP A 635 0.89 71.71 38.14
C ASP A 635 0.89 70.87 36.85
N PRO A 636 0.77 69.53 36.94
CA PRO A 636 0.74 68.62 35.79
C PRO A 636 -0.52 68.77 34.92
N TYR A 637 -1.56 69.45 35.42
CA TYR A 637 -2.80 69.71 34.71
C TYR A 637 -2.79 71.05 33.95
N VAL A 638 -1.71 71.84 34.02
CA VAL A 638 -1.59 73.09 33.25
C VAL A 638 -0.58 72.90 32.12
N LEU A 639 -1.05 73.08 30.89
CA LEU A 639 -0.19 73.13 29.71
C LEU A 639 0.12 74.58 29.36
N ILE A 640 1.40 74.88 29.24
CA ILE A 640 1.91 76.20 28.85
C ILE A 640 2.58 76.09 27.48
N HIS A 641 2.06 76.85 26.53
CA HIS A 641 2.57 76.98 25.16
C HIS A 641 3.01 78.41 24.93
N VAL A 642 4.32 78.62 24.76
CA VAL A 642 4.89 79.93 24.43
C VAL A 642 4.91 80.08 22.92
N GLU A 643 4.29 81.15 22.41
CA GLU A 643 4.28 81.48 20.98
C GLU A 643 4.91 82.86 20.75
N PRO A 644 6.25 82.94 20.61
CA PRO A 644 6.94 84.21 20.44
C PRO A 644 6.51 84.98 19.18
N SER A 645 6.13 84.25 18.12
CA SER A 645 5.63 84.79 16.85
C SER A 645 4.26 85.46 17.01
N GLU A 646 3.48 85.07 18.02
CA GLU A 646 2.17 85.64 18.31
C GLU A 646 2.25 86.71 19.41
N GLY A 647 3.35 86.77 20.17
CA GLY A 647 3.53 87.70 21.29
C GLY A 647 2.77 87.28 22.55
N TYR A 648 2.39 86.01 22.66
CA TYR A 648 1.60 85.49 23.79
C TYR A 648 2.18 84.19 24.37
N VAL A 649 1.88 83.97 25.64
CA VAL A 649 1.96 82.68 26.32
C VAL A 649 0.54 82.19 26.54
N TYR A 650 0.24 81.00 26.03
CA TYR A 650 -1.05 80.34 26.16
C TYR A 650 -0.99 79.30 27.27
N CYS A 651 -1.89 79.43 28.25
CA CYS A 651 -2.00 78.55 29.39
C CYS A 651 -3.38 77.88 29.35
N MET A 652 -3.41 76.55 29.24
CA MET A 652 -4.65 75.78 29.18
C MET A 652 -4.67 74.72 30.27
N LYS A 653 -5.80 74.57 30.95
CA LYS A 653 -6.02 73.51 31.95
C LYS A 653 -6.49 72.24 31.22
N ARG A 654 -5.81 71.12 31.44
CA ARG A 654 -6.28 69.80 31.03
C ARG A 654 -7.51 69.43 31.86
N PRO A 655 -8.52 68.76 31.29
CA PRO A 655 -9.55 68.13 32.09
C PRO A 655 -8.88 67.08 32.99
N GLU A 656 -9.30 67.01 34.25
CA GLU A 656 -8.97 65.88 35.11
C GLU A 656 -9.40 64.58 34.40
N PRO A 657 -8.65 63.47 34.51
CA PRO A 657 -9.19 62.18 34.11
C PRO A 657 -10.46 61.97 34.92
N PHE A 658 -11.59 61.91 34.21
CA PHE A 658 -12.89 61.59 34.80
C PHE A 658 -12.74 60.32 35.63
N ASN A 659 -12.79 60.45 36.96
CA ASN A 659 -12.82 59.30 37.85
C ASN A 659 -14.22 58.69 37.72
N PRO A 660 -14.39 57.43 37.29
CA PRO A 660 -15.73 56.84 37.15
C PRO A 660 -16.45 56.60 38.50
N MET A 661 -15.88 57.05 39.61
CA MET A 661 -16.39 56.83 40.96
C MET A 661 -17.25 57.98 41.52
N ASP A 662 -17.28 59.17 40.90
CA ASP A 662 -18.11 60.29 41.38
C ASP A 662 -19.40 60.46 40.56
N VAL A 663 -20.13 59.35 40.38
CA VAL A 663 -21.58 59.39 40.12
C VAL A 663 -22.31 58.95 41.39
N SER A 664 -22.15 59.74 42.44
CA SER A 664 -23.10 59.77 43.54
C SER A 664 -23.17 61.19 44.05
N LEU A 665 -24.06 61.98 43.44
CA LEU A 665 -24.85 63.08 44.03
C LEU A 665 -25.32 64.03 42.92
N LEU A 666 -26.34 63.58 42.19
CA LEU A 666 -27.35 64.48 41.64
C LEU A 666 -28.71 64.04 42.20
N PRO A 667 -29.29 64.75 43.18
CA PRO A 667 -30.72 64.75 43.36
C PRO A 667 -31.31 65.70 42.31
N ILE A 668 -32.11 65.11 41.42
CA ILE A 668 -33.39 65.62 40.87
C ILE A 668 -33.55 67.15 40.91
N LEU A 669 -33.53 67.77 39.72
CA LEU A 669 -34.58 68.68 39.21
C LEU A 669 -34.38 68.94 37.71
#